data_AF-B3RFD5-F1
#
_entry.id   AF-B3RFD5-F1
#
_cell.length_a   1.000
_cell.length_b   1.000
_cell.length_c   1.000
_cell.angle_alpha   90.00
_cell.angle_beta   90.00
_cell.angle_gamma   90.00
#
_symmetry.space_group_name_H-M   'P 1'
#
loop_
_entity.id
_entity.type
_entity.pdbx_description
1 polymer ?
#
loop_
_entity_poly.entity_id
_entity_poly.type
_entity_poly.pdbx_seq_one_letter_code
_entity_poly.pdbx_strand_id
1 'polypeptide(L)'
;MASALSPANSPAVLLQPRWKRVVGWSGPVPRPRHGHRAVAIKELIVVFGGGNEGIVDELHVYNTATNQWFIPAVRGDIPPGCAAYGFVCDGTRLLVFGGMVEYGKYSNDLYELQASRWEWKRLKAKTPKNGPPPCPRLGHSFSLVGNKCYLFGGLANDSEDPKNNIPRYLNDLYILELRPGSGVVAWDIPITYGVLPPPRESHTAVVYTEKDNKKSKLVIYGGMSGCRLGDLWTLDIETLTWNKPSLSGVAPLPRSLHSATTIGNKMYVFGGWVPLVMDDVKVATHEKEWKCTNTLACLNLDSMAWETILMDTLEDNIPRARAGHCAVAINTRLYIWSGRDGYRKAWNNQVCCKDLWYLETEKPPPPARVQLVRANTNSLEVSWGAVATADSYLLQLQKYDIPATAATATSPTPNPVPSVPANPPKSPAPAAAAPAVQPLTQVGITLLPQAAAAPPTTTTIQVLPTVPGGSISVPAAARSQGVPAVLKVTGPQATTGTPLVTMRPASQAGKAPVTVTSLPAGVRMVVPTQSAQGTVIGSNPQMSGMAALAAERETLMAWKECVGRELDRVMAFWTQFSHDKEHGGFFSCLGRTGQVYDDIKYVWLQGRQVWTYCRLYRTLERFHHPELLEAARAGGEFLMRCARVAFPGRKCAFTLTRTGQPIKVQRTIFSECFYTVAMNELWRATGETRYQGEATSMMEQIVHWVREDPADLGRPQLPGTPAAESMAVPMMVLWLVLQLGEADEELADQYAELGDWCAARVLQHVQRDGQAVLETVSEDGQELPGCLGRQQNPGHALEAGWFLLEYARRKGDAALRARVIEKFLWLPFCSGWDSEHGGLFYFQDADGLCPTQLEWAMKLWWPHNEAMVAFLMGYSDSGDPALLHCFYQVAEYTFRRFRDPEFGEWFGYLTQEGKVALTIKGGPYKGCFHVPRSLVMCEEMLDALLKRLGPAPVRSPEDLMNMQHCNLLCLPENYQMKYYFYHGLSWPQLSYIAEDENGKIVGYVLAKMEEDPDDVPHGHITSLAVKRSHRRLGLAQKLMDQASRAMIENFNAKYVSLHVRKSNRAALHLYSNTLNFQISEVEPKYYADGEDAYAMKRDLTQMADELRRHLELKEKGRHVMLSSIENKVEGKAILLPGAGEASREEKGLTAEETGGDSKDLSEVSETTESTDVKDSSEASDLAS
;
A
#
# COMPACT_ATOMS: atom_id res chain seq x y z
N MET A 1 15.75 -68.20 -6.91
CA MET A 1 16.28 -67.16 -7.82
C MET A 1 15.18 -66.15 -8.06
N ALA A 2 15.49 -64.85 -8.01
CA ALA A 2 14.64 -63.77 -8.54
C ALA A 2 15.51 -62.51 -8.65
N SER A 3 16.02 -62.21 -9.84
CA SER A 3 16.91 -61.07 -10.07
C SER A 3 16.10 -59.82 -10.44
N ALA A 4 15.98 -58.88 -9.52
CA ALA A 4 15.57 -57.51 -9.84
C ALA A 4 16.81 -56.70 -10.28
N LEU A 5 16.67 -55.90 -11.35
CA LEU A 5 17.81 -55.24 -11.98
C LEU A 5 18.33 -54.03 -11.18
N SER A 6 19.63 -53.79 -11.28
CA SER A 6 20.27 -52.58 -10.76
C SER A 6 20.01 -51.38 -11.70
N PRO A 7 19.43 -50.27 -11.24
CA PRO A 7 19.38 -49.03 -12.01
C PRO A 7 20.74 -48.33 -11.94
N ALA A 8 21.56 -48.51 -12.96
CA ALA A 8 22.71 -47.64 -13.20
C ALA A 8 22.26 -46.29 -13.79
N ASN A 9 23.08 -45.25 -13.59
CA ASN A 9 22.93 -43.92 -14.21
C ASN A 9 21.61 -43.17 -13.94
N SER A 10 21.31 -42.90 -12.67
CA SER A 10 20.81 -41.56 -12.34
C SER A 10 21.95 -40.56 -12.59
N PRO A 11 21.77 -39.47 -13.35
CA PRO A 11 22.77 -38.42 -13.40
C PRO A 11 22.95 -37.82 -12.00
N ALA A 12 24.19 -37.51 -11.61
CA ALA A 12 24.44 -36.83 -10.35
C ALA A 12 23.73 -35.48 -10.37
N VAL A 13 22.70 -35.31 -9.52
CA VAL A 13 21.94 -34.06 -9.41
C VAL A 13 22.87 -32.99 -8.85
N LEU A 14 23.46 -32.21 -9.75
CA LEU A 14 24.25 -31.03 -9.45
C LEU A 14 23.34 -30.05 -8.70
N LEU A 15 23.59 -29.93 -7.39
CA LEU A 15 22.90 -28.97 -6.54
C LEU A 15 23.18 -27.56 -7.06
N GLN A 16 22.12 -26.88 -7.48
CA GLN A 16 22.23 -25.56 -8.09
C GLN A 16 22.45 -24.50 -7.01
N PRO A 17 23.27 -23.45 -7.27
CA PRO A 17 23.58 -22.43 -6.28
C PRO A 17 22.31 -21.75 -5.75
N ARG A 18 22.07 -21.84 -4.43
CA ARG A 18 20.82 -21.37 -3.82
C ARG A 18 21.06 -20.23 -2.83
N TRP A 19 20.34 -19.13 -3.01
CA TRP A 19 20.32 -18.03 -2.06
C TRP A 19 19.47 -18.40 -0.82
N LYS A 20 19.97 -18.04 0.36
CA LYS A 20 19.24 -18.04 1.64
C LYS A 20 19.42 -16.67 2.29
N ARG A 21 18.31 -16.04 2.71
CA ARG A 21 18.33 -14.84 3.54
C ARG A 21 18.68 -15.24 4.98
N VAL A 22 19.66 -14.59 5.59
CA VAL A 22 19.88 -14.78 7.04
C VAL A 22 18.73 -14.11 7.78
N VAL A 23 18.25 -14.73 8.86
CA VAL A 23 17.16 -14.22 9.69
C VAL A 23 17.46 -14.51 11.16
N GLY A 24 16.77 -13.82 12.07
CA GLY A 24 16.90 -14.06 13.52
C GLY A 24 18.27 -13.70 14.11
N TRP A 25 19.07 -12.86 13.45
CA TRP A 25 20.34 -12.38 14.00
C TRP A 25 20.11 -11.47 15.21
N SER A 26 21.06 -11.45 16.16
CA SER A 26 20.99 -10.61 17.36
C SER A 26 22.20 -9.67 17.50
N GLY A 27 22.06 -8.56 18.23
CA GLY A 27 23.14 -7.59 18.52
C GLY A 27 23.12 -6.34 17.61
N PRO A 28 24.08 -5.41 17.78
CA PRO A 28 24.12 -4.15 17.04
C PRO A 28 24.44 -4.36 15.55
N VAL A 29 23.42 -4.24 14.70
CA VAL A 29 23.52 -4.41 13.24
C VAL A 29 23.99 -3.09 12.58
N PRO A 30 24.93 -3.11 11.63
CA PRO A 30 25.34 -1.91 10.91
C PRO A 30 24.17 -1.24 10.16
N ARG A 31 24.22 0.10 10.08
CA ARG A 31 23.28 0.90 9.28
C ARG A 31 23.40 0.53 7.78
N PRO A 32 22.30 0.57 6.99
CA PRO A 32 22.36 0.38 5.54
C PRO A 32 23.32 1.37 4.88
N ARG A 33 24.20 0.86 4.01
CA ARG A 33 25.30 1.63 3.45
C ARG A 33 25.79 1.05 2.12
N HIS A 34 26.56 1.85 1.39
CA HIS A 34 27.24 1.46 0.17
C HIS A 34 28.73 1.85 0.22
N GLY A 35 29.54 1.20 -0.63
CA GLY A 35 30.97 1.50 -0.75
C GLY A 35 31.81 1.07 0.46
N HIS A 36 31.19 0.43 1.45
CA HIS A 36 31.85 -0.35 2.49
C HIS A 36 32.58 -1.53 1.87
N ARG A 37 33.58 -2.06 2.58
CA ARG A 37 34.19 -3.35 2.27
C ARG A 37 34.00 -4.30 3.43
N ALA A 38 34.15 -5.60 3.15
CA ALA A 38 34.17 -6.64 4.17
C ALA A 38 35.19 -7.72 3.85
N VAL A 39 35.66 -8.42 4.89
CA VAL A 39 36.64 -9.51 4.81
C VAL A 39 36.31 -10.59 5.83
N ALA A 40 36.72 -11.83 5.56
CA ALA A 40 36.60 -12.94 6.51
C ALA A 40 37.83 -13.04 7.44
N ILE A 41 37.58 -13.38 8.71
CA ILE A 41 38.55 -13.95 9.64
C ILE A 41 37.92 -15.20 10.25
N LYS A 42 38.18 -16.38 9.65
CA LYS A 42 37.45 -17.62 9.96
C LYS A 42 35.93 -17.40 9.80
N GLU A 43 35.15 -17.70 10.83
CA GLU A 43 33.69 -17.52 10.93
C GLU A 43 33.26 -16.08 11.30
N LEU A 44 34.15 -15.08 11.14
CA LEU A 44 33.83 -13.67 11.38
C LEU A 44 33.86 -12.89 10.06
N ILE A 45 32.75 -12.24 9.70
CA ILE A 45 32.69 -11.23 8.65
C ILE A 45 32.92 -9.87 9.30
N VAL A 46 34.04 -9.21 8.98
CA VAL A 46 34.36 -7.87 9.46
C VAL A 46 33.97 -6.85 8.39
N VAL A 47 33.12 -5.89 8.75
CA VAL A 47 32.59 -4.83 7.88
C VAL A 47 33.03 -3.46 8.39
N PHE A 48 33.54 -2.61 7.50
CA PHE A 48 34.02 -1.27 7.84
C PHE A 48 33.57 -0.23 6.79
N GLY A 49 33.55 1.04 7.18
CA GLY A 49 33.39 2.18 6.28
C GLY A 49 32.03 2.24 5.57
N GLY A 50 32.01 2.95 4.44
CA GLY A 50 30.83 3.15 3.59
C GLY A 50 29.83 4.17 4.15
N GLY A 51 28.80 4.47 3.35
CA GLY A 51 27.86 5.56 3.67
C GLY A 51 26.49 5.46 3.01
N ASN A 52 25.63 6.44 3.31
CA ASN A 52 24.35 6.70 2.62
C ASN A 52 23.97 8.20 2.75
N GLU A 53 24.01 8.71 3.98
CA GLU A 53 23.72 10.10 4.38
C GLU A 53 24.95 10.67 5.12
N GLY A 54 26.12 10.54 4.49
CA GLY A 54 27.44 10.65 5.13
C GLY A 54 28.17 9.31 5.11
N ILE A 55 29.48 9.35 5.35
CA ILE A 55 30.39 8.18 5.41
C ILE A 55 30.71 7.92 6.88
N VAL A 56 30.73 6.65 7.30
CA VAL A 56 31.01 6.28 8.71
C VAL A 56 32.40 5.67 8.89
N ASP A 57 32.88 5.73 10.13
CA ASP A 57 34.06 5.05 10.69
C ASP A 57 33.69 3.80 11.54
N GLU A 58 32.42 3.41 11.55
CA GLU A 58 31.91 2.30 12.38
C GLU A 58 32.45 0.93 11.92
N LEU A 59 33.19 0.23 12.79
CA LEU A 59 33.59 -1.17 12.60
C LEU A 59 32.52 -2.12 13.18
N HIS A 60 32.00 -3.03 12.35
CA HIS A 60 31.02 -4.04 12.76
C HIS A 60 31.52 -5.45 12.42
N VAL A 61 31.20 -6.43 13.27
CA VAL A 61 31.59 -7.83 13.07
C VAL A 61 30.36 -8.72 13.18
N TYR A 62 30.17 -9.62 12.23
CA TYR A 62 29.15 -10.66 12.25
C TYR A 62 29.78 -12.04 12.40
N ASN A 63 29.26 -12.86 13.31
CA ASN A 63 29.71 -14.23 13.56
C ASN A 63 28.74 -15.22 12.87
N THR A 64 29.22 -15.94 11.85
CA THR A 64 28.44 -16.93 11.08
C THR A 64 28.01 -18.13 11.92
N ALA A 65 28.75 -18.48 12.96
CA ALA A 65 28.48 -19.64 13.81
C ALA A 65 27.48 -19.36 14.94
N THR A 66 27.39 -18.13 15.45
CA THR A 66 26.42 -17.74 16.50
C THR A 66 25.23 -16.95 15.97
N ASN A 67 25.23 -16.49 14.71
CA ASN A 67 24.23 -15.59 14.13
C ASN A 67 24.14 -14.24 14.89
N GLN A 68 25.29 -13.69 15.31
CA GLN A 68 25.34 -12.46 16.10
C GLN A 68 26.21 -11.38 15.47
N TRP A 69 25.71 -10.15 15.51
CA TRP A 69 26.49 -8.94 15.26
C TRP A 69 27.06 -8.40 16.58
N PHE A 70 28.26 -7.83 16.53
CA PHE A 70 28.84 -7.03 17.62
C PHE A 70 29.72 -5.90 17.08
N ILE A 71 29.87 -4.86 17.89
CA ILE A 71 30.84 -3.77 17.68
C ILE A 71 32.01 -4.03 18.63
N PRO A 72 33.21 -4.34 18.13
CA PRO A 72 34.39 -4.50 18.99
C PRO A 72 34.89 -3.14 19.50
N ALA A 73 35.34 -3.09 20.75
CA ALA A 73 35.97 -1.90 21.31
C ALA A 73 37.36 -1.68 20.68
N VAL A 74 37.44 -0.77 19.71
CA VAL A 74 38.67 -0.40 19.00
C VAL A 74 39.46 0.69 19.72
N ARG A 75 40.79 0.69 19.53
CA ARG A 75 41.72 1.73 20.02
C ARG A 75 42.89 1.94 19.04
N GLY A 76 43.71 2.96 19.28
CA GLY A 76 44.89 3.27 18.47
C GLY A 76 44.59 4.31 17.38
N ASP A 77 45.30 4.24 16.26
CA ASP A 77 45.16 5.20 15.14
C ASP A 77 43.92 4.89 14.30
N ILE A 78 42.72 5.14 14.83
CA ILE A 78 41.45 4.83 14.16
C ILE A 78 41.39 5.61 12.81
N PRO A 79 41.19 4.94 11.67
CA PRO A 79 41.02 5.60 10.38
C PRO A 79 39.71 6.40 10.30
N PRO A 80 39.69 7.55 9.61
CA PRO A 80 38.45 8.26 9.32
C PRO A 80 37.54 7.42 8.42
N GLY A 81 36.24 7.71 8.44
CA GLY A 81 35.28 7.02 7.60
C GLY A 81 35.62 7.15 6.11
N CYS A 82 35.67 6.02 5.40
CA CYS A 82 36.02 5.97 3.99
C CYS A 82 35.08 5.06 3.17
N ALA A 83 34.95 5.35 1.88
CA ALA A 83 34.13 4.61 0.92
C ALA A 83 34.91 4.28 -0.36
N ALA A 84 34.58 3.15 -1.00
CA ALA A 84 35.23 2.64 -2.21
C ALA A 84 36.76 2.50 -2.08
N TYR A 85 37.22 2.06 -0.91
CA TYR A 85 38.62 1.83 -0.54
C TYR A 85 39.06 0.38 -0.80
N GLY A 86 40.36 0.09 -0.63
CA GLY A 86 40.93 -1.25 -0.67
C GLY A 86 40.96 -1.89 0.72
N PHE A 87 40.49 -3.14 0.87
CA PHE A 87 40.42 -3.85 2.15
C PHE A 87 40.81 -5.32 1.98
N VAL A 88 41.81 -5.79 2.72
CA VAL A 88 42.31 -7.18 2.66
C VAL A 88 42.63 -7.73 4.05
N CYS A 89 42.64 -9.05 4.19
CA CYS A 89 42.98 -9.78 5.42
C CYS A 89 44.27 -10.60 5.21
N ASP A 90 45.27 -10.36 6.06
CA ASP A 90 46.48 -11.17 6.22
C ASP A 90 46.44 -11.88 7.59
N GLY A 91 45.77 -13.04 7.63
CA GLY A 91 45.64 -13.91 8.80
C GLY A 91 44.78 -13.33 9.93
N THR A 92 45.31 -12.33 10.64
CA THR A 92 44.60 -11.53 11.67
C THR A 92 44.87 -10.03 11.57
N ARG A 93 45.68 -9.60 10.60
CA ARG A 93 45.89 -8.19 10.22
C ARG A 93 44.89 -7.82 9.13
N LEU A 94 44.13 -6.75 9.32
CA LEU A 94 43.32 -6.17 8.24
C LEU A 94 43.97 -4.89 7.75
N LEU A 95 44.15 -4.77 6.43
CA LEU A 95 44.80 -3.62 5.80
C LEU A 95 43.76 -2.79 5.02
N VAL A 96 43.67 -1.51 5.35
CA VAL A 96 42.83 -0.50 4.68
C VAL A 96 43.74 0.43 3.89
N PHE A 97 43.43 0.66 2.61
CA PHE A 97 44.12 1.65 1.78
C PHE A 97 43.16 2.58 1.02
N GLY A 98 43.41 3.89 1.13
CA GLY A 98 42.78 4.94 0.34
C GLY A 98 41.25 5.02 0.43
N GLY A 99 40.60 5.37 -0.68
CA GLY A 99 39.16 5.61 -0.78
C GLY A 99 38.76 7.08 -0.72
N MET A 100 37.46 7.33 -0.87
CA MET A 100 36.84 8.65 -0.69
C MET A 100 36.52 8.86 0.80
N VAL A 101 37.00 9.96 1.37
CA VAL A 101 36.74 10.35 2.79
C VAL A 101 35.64 11.41 2.86
N GLU A 102 35.58 12.27 1.85
CA GLU A 102 34.60 13.34 1.68
C GLU A 102 34.38 13.55 0.17
N TYR A 103 33.31 14.23 -0.26
CA TYR A 103 33.09 14.46 -1.69
C TYR A 103 34.27 15.24 -2.31
N GLY A 104 34.75 14.82 -3.48
CA GLY A 104 35.95 15.37 -4.14
C GLY A 104 37.29 14.99 -3.49
N LYS A 105 37.31 14.54 -2.23
CA LYS A 105 38.52 14.38 -1.41
C LYS A 105 38.83 12.91 -1.10
N TYR A 106 39.87 12.42 -1.74
CA TYR A 106 40.30 11.02 -1.64
C TYR A 106 41.53 10.89 -0.73
N SER A 107 41.82 9.68 -0.29
CA SER A 107 43.00 9.37 0.53
C SER A 107 43.93 8.38 -0.17
N ASN A 108 45.21 8.41 0.22
CA ASN A 108 46.22 7.37 0.03
C ASN A 108 46.86 6.93 1.36
N ASP A 109 46.15 7.11 2.47
CA ASP A 109 46.57 6.56 3.76
C ASP A 109 46.44 5.04 3.80
N LEU A 110 47.28 4.45 4.65
CA LEU A 110 47.39 3.02 4.89
C LEU A 110 47.24 2.74 6.38
N TYR A 111 46.31 1.85 6.74
CA TYR A 111 46.03 1.49 8.13
C TYR A 111 46.02 -0.03 8.31
N GLU A 112 46.48 -0.49 9.48
CA GLU A 112 46.48 -1.89 9.91
C GLU A 112 45.63 -2.03 11.18
N LEU A 113 44.68 -2.96 11.18
CA LEU A 113 43.94 -3.39 12.35
C LEU A 113 44.38 -4.80 12.76
N GLN A 114 44.93 -4.94 13.96
CA GLN A 114 45.23 -6.26 14.54
C GLN A 114 43.97 -6.81 15.23
N ALA A 115 43.21 -7.65 14.53
CA ALA A 115 41.89 -8.13 14.96
C ALA A 115 41.91 -8.96 16.26
N SER A 116 43.03 -9.60 16.60
CA SER A 116 43.16 -10.35 17.87
C SER A 116 43.13 -9.47 19.12
N ARG A 117 43.28 -8.15 18.97
CA ARG A 117 43.31 -7.18 20.08
C ARG A 117 42.53 -5.89 19.79
N TRP A 118 41.86 -5.81 18.64
CA TRP A 118 41.10 -4.65 18.13
C TRP A 118 41.87 -3.31 18.22
N GLU A 119 43.10 -3.30 17.71
CA GLU A 119 43.97 -2.12 17.73
C GLU A 119 44.38 -1.69 16.33
N TRP A 120 44.04 -0.45 15.98
CA TRP A 120 44.42 0.22 14.73
C TRP A 120 45.79 0.89 14.84
N LYS A 121 46.50 0.93 13.71
CA LYS A 121 47.78 1.62 13.54
C LYS A 121 47.87 2.22 12.14
N ARG A 122 48.25 3.49 12.03
CA ARG A 122 48.53 4.15 10.74
C ARG A 122 49.94 3.78 10.30
N LEU A 123 50.06 3.29 9.07
CA LEU A 123 51.31 2.79 8.51
C LEU A 123 51.90 3.80 7.53
N LYS A 124 53.23 3.97 7.58
CA LYS A 124 54.00 4.78 6.63
C LYS A 124 54.85 3.85 5.78
N ALA A 125 54.30 3.40 4.65
CA ALA A 125 55.04 2.65 3.65
C ALA A 125 56.15 3.52 3.03
N LYS A 126 57.30 2.92 2.70
CA LYS A 126 58.33 3.63 1.93
C LYS A 126 57.85 3.87 0.50
N THR A 127 58.28 4.98 -0.10
CA THR A 127 58.04 5.30 -1.50
C THR A 127 58.71 4.27 -2.42
N PRO A 128 58.14 3.99 -3.60
CA PRO A 128 58.78 3.10 -4.57
C PRO A 128 60.05 3.74 -5.13
N LYS A 129 60.96 2.91 -5.65
CA LYS A 129 62.24 3.38 -6.22
C LYS A 129 62.09 4.04 -7.59
N ASN A 130 61.05 3.63 -8.33
CA ASN A 130 60.91 3.89 -9.77
C ASN A 130 59.83 4.94 -10.08
N GLY A 131 59.38 5.73 -9.10
CA GLY A 131 58.31 6.72 -9.27
C GLY A 131 57.72 7.24 -7.96
N PRO A 132 56.61 8.00 -8.01
CA PRO A 132 55.88 8.45 -6.83
C PRO A 132 55.15 7.27 -6.14
N PRO A 133 54.78 7.39 -4.84
CA PRO A 133 53.82 6.47 -4.22
C PRO A 133 52.42 6.61 -4.84
N PRO A 134 51.50 5.66 -4.62
CA PRO A 134 50.15 5.74 -5.18
C PRO A 134 49.45 7.04 -4.76
N CYS A 135 48.91 7.77 -5.74
CA CYS A 135 48.14 8.99 -5.50
C CYS A 135 46.81 8.68 -4.77
N PRO A 136 46.22 9.68 -4.08
CA PRO A 136 44.87 9.56 -3.50
C PRO A 136 43.84 9.08 -4.52
N ARG A 137 43.06 8.05 -4.16
CA ARG A 137 42.18 7.37 -5.10
C ARG A 137 41.04 6.58 -4.46
N LEU A 138 39.93 6.45 -5.18
CA LEU A 138 38.82 5.53 -4.87
C LEU A 138 38.64 4.48 -5.98
N GLY A 139 37.79 3.48 -5.75
CA GLY A 139 37.33 2.54 -6.79
C GLY A 139 38.40 1.59 -7.31
N HIS A 140 39.60 1.60 -6.74
CA HIS A 140 40.69 0.69 -7.09
C HIS A 140 40.42 -0.73 -6.56
N SER A 141 41.07 -1.72 -7.15
CA SER A 141 41.16 -3.06 -6.57
C SER A 141 42.39 -3.20 -5.69
N PHE A 142 42.25 -3.89 -4.57
CA PHE A 142 43.35 -4.22 -3.65
C PHE A 142 43.23 -5.69 -3.26
N SER A 143 44.24 -6.50 -3.58
CA SER A 143 44.18 -7.97 -3.47
C SER A 143 45.48 -8.55 -2.93
N LEU A 144 45.40 -9.42 -1.92
CA LEU A 144 46.56 -10.07 -1.30
C LEU A 144 46.92 -11.37 -2.04
N VAL A 145 48.18 -11.52 -2.46
CA VAL A 145 48.75 -12.79 -2.92
C VAL A 145 50.03 -13.07 -2.13
N GLY A 146 50.07 -14.15 -1.37
CA GLY A 146 51.17 -14.44 -0.45
C GLY A 146 51.36 -13.29 0.55
N ASN A 147 52.55 -12.67 0.54
CA ASN A 147 52.88 -11.50 1.38
C ASN A 147 52.85 -10.16 0.62
N LYS A 148 52.20 -10.08 -0.55
CA LYS A 148 52.17 -8.88 -1.39
C LYS A 148 50.73 -8.45 -1.70
N CYS A 149 50.39 -7.19 -1.44
CA CYS A 149 49.10 -6.63 -1.88
C CYS A 149 49.27 -5.95 -3.23
N TYR A 150 48.47 -6.35 -4.21
CA TYR A 150 48.43 -5.78 -5.54
C TYR A 150 47.33 -4.73 -5.58
N LEU A 151 47.70 -3.48 -5.90
CA LEU A 151 46.79 -2.37 -6.13
C LEU A 151 46.73 -2.08 -7.63
N PHE A 152 45.54 -2.05 -8.21
CA PHE A 152 45.36 -1.78 -9.64
C PHE A 152 44.23 -0.76 -9.89
N GLY A 153 44.56 0.25 -10.69
CA GLY A 153 43.64 1.26 -11.21
C GLY A 153 42.95 2.12 -10.15
N GLY A 154 41.69 2.46 -10.41
CA GLY A 154 40.86 3.36 -9.61
C GLY A 154 40.64 4.73 -10.27
N LEU A 155 40.14 5.67 -9.48
CA LEU A 155 39.86 7.05 -9.88
C LEU A 155 40.62 8.03 -8.97
N ALA A 156 41.35 8.97 -9.57
CA ALA A 156 41.91 10.14 -8.93
C ALA A 156 41.07 11.40 -9.23
N ASN A 157 41.22 12.42 -8.39
CA ASN A 157 40.77 13.79 -8.68
C ASN A 157 42.02 14.60 -9.04
N ASP A 158 42.03 15.23 -10.22
CA ASP A 158 43.12 16.11 -10.68
C ASP A 158 42.88 17.59 -10.35
N SER A 159 41.87 17.92 -9.55
CA SER A 159 41.62 19.28 -9.07
C SER A 159 42.28 19.56 -7.71
N GLU A 160 43.01 20.67 -7.63
CA GLU A 160 43.55 21.22 -6.37
C GLU A 160 42.48 21.91 -5.50
N ASP A 161 41.29 22.22 -6.06
CA ASP A 161 40.13 22.69 -5.28
C ASP A 161 39.30 21.49 -4.77
N PRO A 162 39.18 21.27 -3.45
CA PRO A 162 38.38 20.18 -2.88
C PRO A 162 36.89 20.21 -3.27
N LYS A 163 36.36 21.36 -3.71
CA LYS A 163 34.96 21.49 -4.17
C LYS A 163 34.75 21.03 -5.61
N ASN A 164 35.82 20.98 -6.41
CA ASN A 164 35.78 20.54 -7.79
C ASN A 164 36.28 19.08 -7.90
N ASN A 165 35.75 18.35 -8.87
CA ASN A 165 36.11 16.95 -9.09
C ASN A 165 36.37 16.73 -10.58
N ILE A 166 37.66 16.59 -10.94
CA ILE A 166 38.14 16.31 -12.28
C ILE A 166 38.55 14.84 -12.32
N PRO A 167 37.67 13.92 -12.76
CA PRO A 167 37.85 12.48 -12.58
C PRO A 167 38.84 11.89 -13.60
N ARG A 168 40.01 11.43 -13.12
CA ARG A 168 40.97 10.67 -13.94
C ARG A 168 40.96 9.19 -13.57
N TYR A 169 40.57 8.36 -14.54
CA TYR A 169 40.67 6.90 -14.47
C TYR A 169 42.12 6.44 -14.57
N LEU A 170 42.45 5.34 -13.89
CA LEU A 170 43.81 4.81 -13.75
C LEU A 170 43.91 3.34 -14.19
N ASN A 171 45.05 2.95 -14.75
CA ASN A 171 45.48 1.55 -14.99
C ASN A 171 46.91 1.29 -14.51
N ASP A 172 47.38 2.07 -13.54
CA ASP A 172 48.64 1.81 -12.85
C ASP A 172 48.53 0.57 -11.96
N LEU A 173 49.65 -0.16 -11.85
CA LEU A 173 49.81 -1.31 -10.96
C LEU A 173 50.87 -0.96 -9.91
N TYR A 174 50.54 -1.12 -8.64
CA TYR A 174 51.47 -1.01 -7.52
C TYR A 174 51.47 -2.30 -6.69
N ILE A 175 52.62 -2.60 -6.09
CA ILE A 175 52.79 -3.73 -5.19
C ILE A 175 53.17 -3.19 -3.81
N LEU A 176 52.48 -3.64 -2.76
CA LEU A 176 52.81 -3.38 -1.37
C LEU A 176 53.45 -4.61 -0.74
N GLU A 177 54.70 -4.52 -0.31
CA GLU A 177 55.36 -5.64 0.37
C GLU A 177 55.05 -5.66 1.87
N LEU A 178 54.42 -6.74 2.31
CA LEU A 178 54.21 -7.07 3.71
C LEU A 178 55.39 -7.92 4.22
N ARG A 179 55.83 -7.68 5.46
CA ARG A 179 56.67 -8.64 6.18
C ARG A 179 55.87 -9.33 7.29
N PRO A 180 56.21 -10.60 7.61
CA PRO A 180 55.83 -11.18 8.89
C PRO A 180 56.34 -10.32 10.04
N GLY A 181 55.53 -10.11 11.08
CA GLY A 181 55.92 -9.39 12.31
C GLY A 181 56.05 -7.86 12.22
N SER A 182 56.24 -7.26 11.03
CA SER A 182 56.23 -5.79 10.85
C SER A 182 55.22 -5.35 9.79
N GLY A 183 54.27 -4.50 10.18
CA GLY A 183 53.26 -3.94 9.29
C GLY A 183 53.84 -3.04 8.20
N VAL A 184 53.99 -3.63 7.00
CA VAL A 184 54.38 -2.99 5.73
C VAL A 184 55.83 -2.46 5.66
N VAL A 185 56.46 -2.56 4.48
CA VAL A 185 57.87 -2.16 4.28
C VAL A 185 58.09 -1.20 3.12
N ALA A 186 57.47 -1.40 1.96
CA ALA A 186 57.59 -0.51 0.81
C ALA A 186 56.40 -0.68 -0.16
N TRP A 187 56.09 0.40 -0.88
CA TRP A 187 55.49 0.32 -2.21
C TRP A 187 56.56 0.01 -3.24
N ASP A 188 56.18 -0.68 -4.31
CA ASP A 188 56.98 -0.90 -5.51
C ASP A 188 56.13 -0.70 -6.78
N ILE A 189 56.78 -0.33 -7.89
CA ILE A 189 56.15 -0.18 -9.21
C ILE A 189 56.75 -1.27 -10.12
N PRO A 190 56.03 -2.39 -10.31
CA PRO A 190 56.50 -3.48 -11.17
C PRO A 190 56.58 -3.06 -12.64
N ILE A 191 57.61 -3.54 -13.33
CA ILE A 191 57.57 -3.66 -14.79
C ILE A 191 56.53 -4.75 -15.12
N THR A 192 55.63 -4.46 -16.06
CA THR A 192 54.63 -5.43 -16.55
C THR A 192 54.79 -5.62 -18.05
N TYR A 193 54.37 -6.80 -18.53
CA TYR A 193 54.50 -7.21 -19.93
C TYR A 193 53.12 -7.50 -20.55
N GLY A 194 53.06 -7.63 -21.88
CA GLY A 194 51.80 -7.83 -22.60
C GLY A 194 51.01 -6.54 -22.79
N VAL A 195 49.71 -6.67 -23.07
CA VAL A 195 48.81 -5.52 -23.27
C VAL A 195 48.17 -5.14 -21.94
N LEU A 196 48.44 -3.93 -21.45
CA LEU A 196 47.82 -3.44 -20.22
C LEU A 196 46.30 -3.26 -20.40
N PRO A 197 45.48 -3.54 -19.37
CA PRO A 197 44.06 -3.21 -19.40
C PRO A 197 43.85 -1.69 -19.50
N PRO A 198 42.77 -1.23 -20.15
CA PRO A 198 42.45 0.20 -20.18
C PRO A 198 42.14 0.73 -18.76
N PRO A 199 42.38 2.05 -18.52
CA PRO A 199 42.03 2.75 -17.28
C PRO A 199 40.63 2.42 -16.79
N ARG A 200 40.45 2.21 -15.49
CA ARG A 200 39.15 1.81 -14.92
C ARG A 200 39.05 2.06 -13.43
N GLU A 201 37.81 2.29 -12.99
CA GLU A 201 37.43 2.34 -11.57
C GLU A 201 36.18 1.51 -11.29
N SER A 202 35.96 1.19 -10.02
CA SER A 202 34.84 0.38 -9.51
C SER A 202 34.72 -1.00 -10.18
N HIS A 203 35.86 -1.57 -10.59
CA HIS A 203 36.02 -2.97 -11.01
C HIS A 203 36.22 -3.90 -9.82
N THR A 204 36.25 -5.20 -10.09
CA THR A 204 36.64 -6.23 -9.13
C THR A 204 37.94 -6.89 -9.54
N ALA A 205 38.76 -7.25 -8.55
CA ALA A 205 39.88 -8.17 -8.73
C ALA A 205 39.75 -9.35 -7.76
N VAL A 206 39.89 -10.57 -8.27
CA VAL A 206 39.93 -11.79 -7.46
C VAL A 206 41.24 -12.54 -7.72
N VAL A 207 41.73 -13.24 -6.71
CA VAL A 207 42.91 -14.10 -6.85
C VAL A 207 42.44 -15.49 -7.22
N TYR A 208 43.04 -16.06 -8.27
CA TYR A 208 42.96 -17.49 -8.56
C TYR A 208 44.33 -18.13 -8.41
N THR A 209 44.35 -19.37 -7.95
CA THR A 209 45.56 -20.19 -7.84
C THR A 209 45.25 -21.58 -8.38
N GLU A 210 45.91 -21.96 -9.47
CA GLU A 210 45.70 -23.26 -10.12
C GLU A 210 46.06 -24.42 -9.19
N LYS A 211 45.19 -25.42 -9.09
CA LYS A 211 45.37 -26.56 -8.17
C LYS A 211 46.64 -27.36 -8.47
N ASP A 212 46.93 -27.59 -9.75
CA ASP A 212 47.99 -28.50 -10.19
C ASP A 212 49.37 -27.81 -10.20
N ASN A 213 49.44 -26.58 -10.74
CA ASN A 213 50.70 -25.84 -10.90
C ASN A 213 51.02 -24.86 -9.76
N LYS A 214 50.06 -24.54 -8.88
CA LYS A 214 50.13 -23.47 -7.86
C LYS A 214 50.39 -22.05 -8.41
N LYS A 215 50.39 -21.87 -9.73
CA LYS A 215 50.48 -20.57 -10.40
C LYS A 215 49.30 -19.70 -9.96
N SER A 216 49.62 -18.49 -9.51
CA SER A 216 48.61 -17.52 -9.08
C SER A 216 48.41 -16.45 -10.14
N LYS A 217 47.14 -16.08 -10.36
CA LYS A 217 46.69 -15.09 -11.35
C LYS A 217 45.74 -14.11 -10.68
N LEU A 218 45.93 -12.82 -10.93
CA LEU A 218 44.96 -11.79 -10.53
C LEU A 218 43.98 -11.58 -11.68
N VAL A 219 42.69 -11.84 -11.44
CA VAL A 219 41.61 -11.78 -12.42
C VAL A 219 40.83 -10.49 -12.22
N ILE A 220 40.96 -9.57 -13.17
CA ILE A 220 40.25 -8.28 -13.21
C ILE A 220 38.99 -8.43 -14.05
N TYR A 221 37.84 -8.02 -13.53
CA TYR A 221 36.57 -8.01 -14.29
C TYR A 221 35.79 -6.70 -14.14
N GLY A 222 35.31 -6.19 -15.27
CA GLY A 222 34.41 -5.04 -15.37
C GLY A 222 35.01 -3.72 -14.87
N GLY A 223 34.16 -2.88 -14.28
CA GLY A 223 34.46 -1.50 -13.89
C GLY A 223 33.86 -0.47 -14.86
N MET A 224 34.35 0.75 -14.82
CA MET A 224 33.98 1.79 -15.79
C MET A 224 35.14 2.73 -16.14
N SER A 225 35.05 3.26 -17.36
CA SER A 225 35.95 4.26 -17.97
C SER A 225 35.13 5.18 -18.87
N GLY A 226 34.32 6.05 -18.26
CA GLY A 226 33.24 6.80 -18.93
C GLY A 226 32.02 5.94 -19.27
N CYS A 227 32.25 4.75 -19.84
CA CYS A 227 31.27 3.69 -20.08
C CYS A 227 31.48 2.51 -19.11
N ARG A 228 30.48 1.61 -18.97
CA ARG A 228 30.64 0.35 -18.20
C ARG A 228 31.46 -0.65 -19.01
N LEU A 229 32.35 -1.36 -18.35
CA LEU A 229 33.20 -2.39 -18.93
C LEU A 229 32.64 -3.79 -18.61
N GLY A 230 32.74 -4.71 -19.57
CA GLY A 230 32.39 -6.12 -19.44
C GLY A 230 33.53 -7.05 -19.86
N ASP A 231 34.74 -6.51 -19.92
CA ASP A 231 35.95 -7.25 -20.26
C ASP A 231 36.58 -7.92 -19.03
N LEU A 232 37.38 -8.95 -19.29
CA LEU A 232 38.16 -9.68 -18.30
C LEU A 232 39.62 -9.66 -18.70
N TRP A 233 40.50 -9.45 -17.71
CA TRP A 233 41.94 -9.46 -17.87
C TRP A 233 42.57 -10.32 -16.77
N THR A 234 43.69 -10.96 -17.08
CA THR A 234 44.48 -11.73 -16.13
C THR A 234 45.91 -11.22 -16.07
N LEU A 235 46.42 -10.99 -14.87
CA LEU A 235 47.83 -10.77 -14.61
C LEU A 235 48.41 -12.07 -14.03
N ASP A 236 49.38 -12.65 -14.72
CA ASP A 236 50.18 -13.75 -14.18
C ASP A 236 51.14 -13.18 -13.12
N ILE A 237 51.09 -13.71 -11.88
CA ILE A 237 51.81 -13.13 -10.73
C ILE A 237 53.31 -13.48 -10.74
N GLU A 238 53.72 -14.53 -11.44
CA GLU A 238 55.13 -14.95 -11.53
C GLU A 238 55.88 -14.14 -12.59
N THR A 239 55.24 -13.89 -13.73
CA THR A 239 55.84 -13.19 -14.89
C THR A 239 55.47 -11.72 -14.99
N LEU A 240 54.46 -11.25 -14.23
CA LEU A 240 53.88 -9.91 -14.32
C LEU A 240 53.37 -9.57 -15.73
N THR A 241 52.88 -10.58 -16.46
CA THR A 241 52.34 -10.44 -17.83
C THR A 241 50.82 -10.30 -17.80
N TRP A 242 50.32 -9.22 -18.39
CA TRP A 242 48.90 -8.99 -18.66
C TRP A 242 48.44 -9.73 -19.91
N ASN A 243 47.33 -10.45 -19.75
CA ASN A 243 46.69 -11.23 -20.80
C ASN A 243 45.18 -10.92 -20.84
N LYS A 244 44.60 -10.94 -22.04
CA LYS A 244 43.15 -10.91 -22.25
C LYS A 244 42.71 -12.31 -22.71
N PRO A 245 42.21 -13.17 -21.81
CA PRO A 245 41.83 -14.53 -22.19
C PRO A 245 40.63 -14.54 -23.13
N SER A 246 40.60 -15.52 -24.03
CA SER A 246 39.40 -15.86 -24.79
C SER A 246 38.36 -16.46 -23.84
N LEU A 247 37.17 -15.85 -23.78
CA LEU A 247 36.06 -16.34 -22.96
C LEU A 247 35.05 -17.11 -23.84
N SER A 248 34.34 -18.05 -23.22
CA SER A 248 33.21 -18.76 -23.84
C SER A 248 31.97 -18.73 -22.94
N GLY A 249 30.82 -19.18 -23.45
CA GLY A 249 29.54 -19.09 -22.74
C GLY A 249 28.89 -17.70 -22.78
N VAL A 250 27.77 -17.54 -22.07
CA VAL A 250 26.99 -16.28 -22.08
C VAL A 250 27.56 -15.31 -21.05
N ALA A 251 28.28 -14.29 -21.52
CA ALA A 251 28.85 -13.27 -20.66
C ALA A 251 27.76 -12.34 -20.06
N PRO A 252 27.87 -11.97 -18.77
CA PRO A 252 26.96 -11.01 -18.15
C PRO A 252 27.16 -9.59 -18.68
N LEU A 253 26.10 -8.76 -18.62
CA LEU A 253 26.17 -7.35 -19.05
C LEU A 253 27.33 -6.57 -18.38
N PRO A 254 27.99 -5.65 -19.13
CA PRO A 254 29.01 -4.73 -18.63
C PRO A 254 28.59 -4.04 -17.33
N ARG A 255 29.48 -3.94 -16.34
CA ARG A 255 29.11 -3.49 -14.99
C ARG A 255 30.23 -2.87 -14.17
N SER A 256 29.85 -1.90 -13.34
CA SER A 256 30.68 -1.31 -12.28
C SER A 256 29.99 -1.39 -10.92
N LEU A 257 30.75 -1.26 -9.83
CA LEU A 257 30.27 -1.39 -8.44
C LEU A 257 29.57 -2.75 -8.15
N HIS A 258 29.89 -3.79 -8.92
CA HIS A 258 29.52 -5.17 -8.62
C HIS A 258 30.44 -5.77 -7.56
N SER A 259 30.09 -6.96 -7.05
CA SER A 259 31.03 -7.80 -6.32
C SER A 259 31.48 -8.98 -7.18
N ALA A 260 32.66 -9.51 -6.86
CA ALA A 260 33.12 -10.78 -7.38
C ALA A 260 33.89 -11.51 -6.28
N THR A 261 33.77 -12.84 -6.23
CA THR A 261 34.44 -13.66 -5.21
C THR A 261 34.71 -15.06 -5.75
N THR A 262 35.87 -15.61 -5.44
CA THR A 262 36.27 -16.97 -5.81
C THR A 262 35.90 -17.99 -4.72
N ILE A 263 35.26 -19.08 -5.12
CA ILE A 263 35.03 -20.28 -4.30
C ILE A 263 35.41 -21.49 -5.18
N GLY A 264 36.33 -22.32 -4.70
CA GLY A 264 36.91 -23.40 -5.51
C GLY A 264 37.59 -22.85 -6.78
N ASN A 265 37.19 -23.37 -7.95
CA ASN A 265 37.61 -22.91 -9.27
C ASN A 265 36.58 -21.98 -9.95
N LYS A 266 35.61 -21.44 -9.19
CA LYS A 266 34.50 -20.63 -9.71
C LYS A 266 34.57 -19.20 -9.19
N MET A 267 34.49 -18.25 -10.11
CA MET A 267 34.33 -16.82 -9.82
C MET A 267 32.85 -16.46 -9.94
N TYR A 268 32.23 -16.16 -8.80
CA TYR A 268 30.86 -15.66 -8.75
C TYR A 268 30.88 -14.14 -8.84
N VAL A 269 30.12 -13.59 -9.77
CA VAL A 269 29.94 -12.14 -9.99
C VAL A 269 28.50 -11.78 -9.69
N PHE A 270 28.25 -10.86 -8.76
CA PHE A 270 26.90 -10.47 -8.35
C PHE A 270 26.67 -8.96 -8.42
N GLY A 271 25.49 -8.58 -8.92
CA GLY A 271 24.99 -7.21 -8.90
C GLY A 271 25.83 -6.21 -9.71
N GLY A 272 25.81 -4.95 -9.26
CA GLY A 272 26.44 -3.80 -9.91
C GLY A 272 25.47 -2.92 -10.71
N TRP A 273 25.98 -1.84 -11.28
CA TRP A 273 25.30 -0.99 -12.25
C TRP A 273 25.56 -1.50 -13.68
N VAL A 274 24.50 -1.84 -14.40
CA VAL A 274 24.54 -2.23 -15.83
C VAL A 274 23.93 -1.14 -16.72
N PRO A 275 24.28 -1.09 -18.03
CA PRO A 275 23.51 -0.37 -19.04
C PRO A 275 22.01 -0.64 -18.96
N LEU A 276 21.20 0.41 -19.10
CA LEU A 276 19.80 0.24 -19.46
C LEU A 276 19.74 -0.08 -20.96
N VAL A 277 19.57 -1.36 -21.29
CA VAL A 277 19.20 -1.79 -22.64
C VAL A 277 17.68 -1.70 -22.74
N MET A 278 17.20 -0.83 -23.63
CA MET A 278 15.90 -0.94 -24.26
C MET A 278 16.12 -1.69 -25.57
N ASP A 279 15.39 -2.77 -25.80
CA ASP A 279 15.31 -3.38 -27.12
C ASP A 279 14.53 -2.43 -28.07
N ASP A 280 14.76 -2.56 -29.38
CA ASP A 280 14.12 -1.79 -30.46
C ASP A 280 14.45 -0.28 -30.64
N VAL A 281 15.68 0.17 -30.35
CA VAL A 281 16.24 1.39 -31.00
C VAL A 281 17.67 1.18 -31.53
N LYS A 282 17.84 1.19 -32.86
CA LYS A 282 19.16 1.26 -33.53
C LYS A 282 19.56 2.70 -33.87
N VAL A 283 20.01 3.48 -32.88
CA VAL A 283 20.59 4.82 -33.11
C VAL A 283 21.91 4.96 -32.32
N ALA A 284 22.95 5.46 -32.99
CA ALA A 284 24.35 5.39 -32.53
C ALA A 284 24.78 6.51 -31.55
N THR A 285 23.89 6.97 -30.66
CA THR A 285 24.14 8.07 -29.71
C THR A 285 23.72 7.70 -28.29
N HIS A 286 24.56 6.94 -27.59
CA HIS A 286 24.29 6.49 -26.22
C HIS A 286 24.56 7.57 -25.16
N GLU A 287 23.48 8.16 -24.61
CA GLU A 287 23.48 8.73 -23.26
C GLU A 287 22.78 7.73 -22.31
N LYS A 288 23.56 6.90 -21.60
CA LYS A 288 23.96 7.10 -20.20
C LYS A 288 22.91 6.81 -19.11
N GLU A 289 21.78 6.16 -19.42
CA GLU A 289 20.90 5.54 -18.43
C GLU A 289 21.47 4.21 -17.88
N TRP A 290 21.40 4.01 -16.55
CA TRP A 290 21.97 2.84 -15.84
C TRP A 290 20.98 2.28 -14.81
N LYS A 291 20.95 0.95 -14.62
CA LYS A 291 20.18 0.30 -13.55
C LYS A 291 21.04 -0.62 -12.68
N CYS A 292 20.67 -0.75 -11.40
CA CYS A 292 21.19 -1.84 -10.55
C CYS A 292 20.68 -3.19 -11.07
N THR A 293 21.45 -4.26 -10.86
CA THR A 293 21.04 -5.63 -11.18
C THR A 293 21.13 -6.56 -9.97
N ASN A 294 20.36 -7.65 -9.97
CA ASN A 294 20.50 -8.83 -9.12
C ASN A 294 21.03 -10.05 -9.90
N THR A 295 21.51 -9.85 -11.14
CA THR A 295 22.10 -10.96 -11.92
C THR A 295 23.35 -11.51 -11.22
N LEU A 296 23.31 -12.82 -10.99
CA LEU A 296 24.44 -13.66 -10.60
C LEU A 296 25.00 -14.32 -11.86
N ALA A 297 26.32 -14.29 -12.04
CA ALA A 297 27.01 -15.02 -13.09
C ALA A 297 28.17 -15.82 -12.50
N CYS A 298 28.48 -16.98 -13.08
CA CYS A 298 29.58 -17.83 -12.68
C CYS A 298 30.56 -17.99 -13.86
N LEU A 299 31.82 -17.64 -13.64
CA LEU A 299 32.91 -17.96 -14.55
C LEU A 299 33.71 -19.13 -13.97
N ASN A 300 33.86 -20.18 -14.75
CA ASN A 300 34.79 -21.28 -14.47
C ASN A 300 36.20 -20.84 -14.85
N LEU A 301 37.12 -20.82 -13.87
CA LEU A 301 38.46 -20.26 -14.04
C LEU A 301 39.48 -21.25 -14.64
N ASP A 302 39.15 -22.53 -14.71
CA ASP A 302 39.99 -23.53 -15.39
C ASP A 302 39.69 -23.55 -16.91
N SER A 303 38.41 -23.40 -17.29
CA SER A 303 37.99 -23.42 -18.70
C SER A 303 37.78 -22.03 -19.32
N MET A 304 37.82 -20.95 -18.53
CA MET A 304 37.46 -19.58 -18.94
C MET A 304 36.06 -19.49 -19.59
N ALA A 305 35.12 -20.31 -19.12
CA ALA A 305 33.75 -20.39 -19.62
C ALA A 305 32.74 -19.84 -18.60
N TRP A 306 31.81 -19.00 -19.06
CA TRP A 306 30.64 -18.58 -18.29
C TRP A 306 29.65 -19.74 -18.20
N GLU A 307 29.41 -20.24 -16.99
CA GLU A 307 28.47 -21.32 -16.70
C GLU A 307 27.06 -20.75 -16.47
N THR A 308 26.05 -21.36 -17.11
CA THR A 308 24.64 -21.03 -16.87
C THR A 308 24.20 -21.50 -15.48
N ILE A 309 23.89 -20.54 -14.60
CA ILE A 309 23.28 -20.81 -13.30
C ILE A 309 21.76 -20.82 -13.48
N LEU A 310 21.12 -21.96 -13.22
CA LEU A 310 19.68 -22.02 -12.99
C LEU A 310 19.39 -21.58 -11.54
N MET A 311 18.36 -20.75 -11.36
CA MET A 311 17.97 -20.16 -10.07
C MET A 311 16.48 -20.43 -9.80
N ASP A 312 16.10 -20.61 -8.52
CA ASP A 312 14.69 -20.68 -8.10
C ASP A 312 13.97 -19.38 -8.51
N THR A 313 13.01 -19.44 -9.43
CA THR A 313 12.33 -18.25 -10.03
C THR A 313 11.26 -17.62 -9.13
N LEU A 314 11.33 -17.82 -7.82
CA LEU A 314 10.40 -17.27 -6.83
C LEU A 314 10.99 -16.01 -6.21
N GLU A 315 10.33 -14.85 -6.41
CA GLU A 315 10.85 -13.51 -6.09
C GLU A 315 11.41 -13.38 -4.66
N ASP A 316 10.77 -13.99 -3.67
CA ASP A 316 11.17 -13.95 -2.25
C ASP A 316 12.52 -14.61 -1.92
N ASN A 317 13.05 -15.47 -2.80
CA ASN A 317 14.25 -16.27 -2.55
C ASN A 317 15.54 -15.65 -3.12
N ILE A 318 15.51 -14.48 -3.76
CA ILE A 318 16.68 -13.85 -4.39
C ILE A 318 16.97 -12.47 -3.77
N PRO A 319 18.25 -12.10 -3.51
CA PRO A 319 18.58 -10.76 -3.01
C PRO A 319 18.18 -9.66 -4.01
N ARG A 320 17.57 -8.57 -3.52
CA ARG A 320 17.24 -7.38 -4.32
C ARG A 320 18.46 -6.87 -5.11
N ALA A 321 18.20 -6.31 -6.29
CA ALA A 321 19.21 -5.70 -7.16
C ALA A 321 20.05 -4.66 -6.40
N ARG A 322 21.37 -4.65 -6.61
CA ARG A 322 22.26 -3.81 -5.79
C ARG A 322 23.64 -3.52 -6.36
N ALA A 323 24.18 -2.34 -6.06
CA ALA A 323 25.53 -1.89 -6.41
C ALA A 323 26.26 -1.25 -5.21
N GLY A 324 27.58 -1.43 -5.14
CA GLY A 324 28.40 -0.96 -4.02
C GLY A 324 28.13 -1.73 -2.71
N HIS A 325 27.69 -2.98 -2.82
CA HIS A 325 27.62 -3.94 -1.72
C HIS A 325 28.98 -4.59 -1.49
N CYS A 326 29.17 -5.23 -0.33
CA CYS A 326 30.30 -6.13 -0.11
C CYS A 326 29.88 -7.59 -0.28
N ALA A 327 30.86 -8.44 -0.64
CA ALA A 327 30.70 -9.88 -0.70
C ALA A 327 31.94 -10.57 -0.11
N VAL A 328 31.75 -11.70 0.58
CA VAL A 328 32.79 -12.44 1.31
C VAL A 328 32.50 -13.94 1.24
N ALA A 329 33.49 -14.75 0.86
CA ALA A 329 33.41 -16.20 0.98
C ALA A 329 33.81 -16.67 2.39
N ILE A 330 33.00 -17.55 2.97
CA ILE A 330 33.34 -18.35 4.16
C ILE A 330 32.95 -19.80 3.85
N ASN A 331 33.94 -20.70 3.86
CA ASN A 331 33.78 -22.10 3.44
C ASN A 331 33.13 -22.18 2.03
N THR A 332 32.03 -22.93 1.87
CA THR A 332 31.27 -23.07 0.61
C THR A 332 30.11 -22.07 0.46
N ARG A 333 30.09 -20.98 1.25
CA ARG A 333 29.04 -19.96 1.27
C ARG A 333 29.59 -18.58 0.89
N LEU A 334 28.93 -17.92 -0.08
CA LEU A 334 29.20 -16.53 -0.46
C LEU A 334 28.21 -15.61 0.23
N TYR A 335 28.64 -14.87 1.25
CA TYR A 335 27.84 -13.90 1.97
C TYR A 335 27.85 -12.54 1.26
N ILE A 336 26.71 -11.82 1.23
CA ILE A 336 26.60 -10.44 0.76
C ILE A 336 25.84 -9.55 1.76
N TRP A 337 26.26 -8.30 1.91
CA TRP A 337 25.64 -7.34 2.84
C TRP A 337 25.40 -5.95 2.22
N SER A 338 24.17 -5.46 2.38
CA SER A 338 23.74 -4.09 2.06
C SER A 338 24.04 -3.67 0.60
N GLY A 339 24.48 -2.42 0.36
CA GLY A 339 24.69 -1.80 -0.95
C GLY A 339 23.47 -0.99 -1.44
N ARG A 340 23.67 -0.11 -2.44
CA ARG A 340 22.59 0.70 -3.01
C ARG A 340 21.65 -0.18 -3.83
N ASP A 341 20.34 -0.06 -3.69
CA ASP A 341 19.38 -0.83 -4.49
C ASP A 341 19.11 -0.24 -5.89
N GLY A 342 19.43 1.04 -6.10
CA GLY A 342 19.34 1.74 -7.37
C GLY A 342 18.24 2.79 -7.44
N TYR A 343 17.41 2.95 -6.40
CA TYR A 343 16.44 4.04 -6.34
C TYR A 343 17.14 5.42 -6.33
N ARG A 344 16.58 6.37 -7.08
CA ARG A 344 17.07 7.76 -7.11
C ARG A 344 16.68 8.45 -5.79
N LYS A 345 17.57 9.28 -5.23
CA LYS A 345 17.43 9.91 -3.89
C LYS A 345 16.20 10.82 -3.71
N ALA A 346 15.41 11.06 -4.76
CA ALA A 346 14.13 11.77 -4.67
C ALA A 346 13.08 11.02 -3.82
N TRP A 347 13.21 9.69 -3.65
CA TRP A 347 12.29 8.90 -2.80
C TRP A 347 12.91 8.52 -1.46
N ASN A 348 12.37 9.11 -0.39
CA ASN A 348 12.35 8.65 1.00
C ASN A 348 13.51 7.72 1.49
N ASN A 349 14.71 8.30 1.58
CA ASN A 349 15.89 7.95 2.40
C ASN A 349 16.54 6.53 2.34
N GLN A 350 15.82 5.44 2.05
CA GLN A 350 16.41 4.08 1.99
C GLN A 350 16.97 3.72 0.61
N VAL A 351 18.07 4.38 0.24
CA VAL A 351 18.85 4.07 -0.99
C VAL A 351 19.59 2.73 -0.90
N CYS A 352 19.76 2.16 0.30
CA CYS A 352 20.60 0.98 0.55
C CYS A 352 19.84 -0.15 1.25
N CYS A 353 20.11 -1.40 0.87
CA CYS A 353 19.45 -2.58 1.43
C CYS A 353 19.89 -2.85 2.90
N LYS A 354 19.01 -3.44 3.72
CA LYS A 354 19.26 -3.77 5.15
C LYS A 354 19.37 -5.28 5.42
N ASP A 355 19.87 -6.03 4.45
CA ASP A 355 19.80 -7.50 4.42
C ASP A 355 21.16 -8.19 4.27
N LEU A 356 21.29 -9.32 4.98
CA LEU A 356 22.39 -10.27 4.88
C LEU A 356 21.86 -11.52 4.18
N TRP A 357 22.52 -11.93 3.11
CA TRP A 357 22.22 -13.16 2.37
C TRP A 357 23.47 -14.00 2.25
N TYR A 358 23.31 -15.31 2.04
CA TYR A 358 24.36 -16.16 1.52
C TYR A 358 23.88 -17.03 0.37
N LEU A 359 24.77 -17.24 -0.60
CA LEU A 359 24.63 -18.24 -1.66
C LEU A 359 25.33 -19.52 -1.20
N GLU A 360 24.61 -20.62 -1.14
CA GLU A 360 25.20 -21.96 -1.01
C GLU A 360 25.68 -22.41 -2.39
N THR A 361 26.99 -22.65 -2.53
CA THR A 361 27.60 -23.00 -3.83
C THR A 361 27.78 -24.49 -4.03
N GLU A 362 27.91 -25.26 -2.94
CA GLU A 362 28.15 -26.69 -2.92
C GLU A 362 27.39 -27.35 -1.77
N LYS A 363 27.10 -28.65 -1.88
CA LYS A 363 26.52 -29.44 -0.78
C LYS A 363 27.54 -29.60 0.35
N PRO A 364 27.15 -29.45 1.63
CA PRO A 364 28.03 -29.80 2.75
C PRO A 364 28.55 -31.25 2.64
N PRO A 365 29.84 -31.52 2.91
CA PRO A 365 30.40 -32.86 2.81
C PRO A 365 29.76 -33.83 3.82
N PRO A 366 29.80 -35.15 3.58
CA PRO A 366 29.24 -36.11 4.52
C PRO A 366 29.94 -36.02 5.89
N PRO A 367 29.19 -36.12 7.00
CA PRO A 367 29.78 -36.06 8.34
C PRO A 367 30.72 -37.23 8.61
N ALA A 368 31.69 -37.00 9.49
CA ALA A 368 32.55 -38.06 9.98
C ALA A 368 31.72 -39.18 10.63
N ARG A 369 32.17 -40.43 10.50
CA ARG A 369 31.47 -41.62 11.02
C ARG A 369 31.10 -41.44 12.49
N VAL A 370 29.81 -41.63 12.80
CA VAL A 370 29.29 -41.57 14.17
C VAL A 370 30.02 -42.57 15.06
N GLN A 371 30.54 -42.06 16.18
CA GLN A 371 31.26 -42.81 17.21
C GLN A 371 30.33 -43.04 18.40
N LEU A 372 30.41 -44.23 19.00
CA LEU A 372 29.74 -44.54 20.25
C LEU A 372 30.63 -44.11 21.42
N VAL A 373 30.16 -43.16 22.22
CA VAL A 373 30.86 -42.63 23.41
C VAL A 373 30.51 -43.46 24.64
N ARG A 374 29.23 -43.83 24.79
CA ARG A 374 28.74 -44.71 25.87
C ARG A 374 27.46 -45.43 25.45
N ALA A 375 27.26 -46.65 25.93
CA ALA A 375 25.99 -47.37 25.82
C ALA A 375 25.57 -47.90 27.20
N ASN A 376 24.32 -47.59 27.57
CA ASN A 376 23.64 -48.11 28.74
C ASN A 376 22.38 -48.87 28.27
N THR A 377 21.72 -49.63 29.16
CA THR A 377 20.46 -50.33 28.83
C THR A 377 19.35 -49.40 28.31
N ASN A 378 19.37 -48.12 28.69
CA ASN A 378 18.31 -47.15 28.41
C ASN A 378 18.80 -45.94 27.58
N SER A 379 20.07 -45.88 27.16
CA SER A 379 20.60 -44.72 26.43
C SER A 379 21.86 -45.03 25.60
N LEU A 380 22.03 -44.28 24.51
CA LEU A 380 23.24 -44.26 23.69
C LEU A 380 23.76 -42.82 23.64
N GLU A 381 25.02 -42.63 24.04
CA GLU A 381 25.75 -41.37 23.88
C GLU A 381 26.66 -41.52 22.66
N VAL A 382 26.50 -40.64 21.68
CA VAL A 382 27.18 -40.70 20.37
C VAL A 382 27.74 -39.34 19.99
N SER A 383 28.82 -39.34 19.20
CA SER A 383 29.47 -38.12 18.71
C SER A 383 29.89 -38.26 17.25
N TRP A 384 30.09 -37.13 16.57
CA TRP A 384 30.67 -37.06 15.23
C TRP A 384 31.38 -35.72 15.04
N GLY A 385 32.29 -35.64 14.08
CA GLY A 385 32.92 -34.39 13.69
C GLY A 385 31.91 -33.45 13.02
N ALA A 386 31.82 -32.21 13.49
CA ALA A 386 30.96 -31.20 12.91
C ALA A 386 31.40 -30.84 11.48
N VAL A 387 30.44 -30.77 10.57
CA VAL A 387 30.60 -30.34 9.18
C VAL A 387 30.35 -28.84 9.09
N ALA A 388 31.32 -28.09 8.57
CA ALA A 388 31.12 -26.69 8.21
C ALA A 388 29.99 -26.57 7.18
N THR A 389 29.14 -25.55 7.33
CA THR A 389 27.93 -25.26 6.51
C THR A 389 26.78 -26.29 6.57
N ALA A 390 26.83 -27.31 7.45
CA ALA A 390 25.67 -28.17 7.71
C ALA A 390 24.67 -27.51 8.68
N ASP A 391 23.46 -27.20 8.20
CA ASP A 391 22.39 -26.58 9.01
C ASP A 391 21.79 -27.54 10.06
N SER A 392 21.84 -28.85 9.83
CA SER A 392 21.39 -29.89 10.77
C SER A 392 21.97 -31.27 10.43
N TYR A 393 21.84 -32.23 11.35
CA TYR A 393 22.20 -33.64 11.15
C TYR A 393 21.00 -34.53 11.38
N LEU A 394 20.78 -35.52 10.50
CA LEU A 394 19.71 -36.51 10.64
C LEU A 394 20.32 -37.85 11.05
N LEU A 395 20.21 -38.19 12.34
CA LEU A 395 20.72 -39.43 12.91
C LEU A 395 19.65 -40.53 12.79
N GLN A 396 19.87 -41.52 11.94
CA GLN A 396 19.01 -42.71 11.83
C GLN A 396 19.51 -43.84 12.73
N LEU A 397 18.64 -44.29 13.64
CA LEU A 397 18.84 -45.48 14.45
C LEU A 397 18.05 -46.65 13.84
N GLN A 398 18.72 -47.49 13.06
CA GLN A 398 18.12 -48.71 12.51
C GLN A 398 18.41 -49.90 13.43
N LYS A 399 17.36 -50.58 13.89
CA LYS A 399 17.51 -51.92 14.49
C LYS A 399 17.95 -52.88 13.38
N TYR A 400 19.22 -53.25 13.38
CA TYR A 400 19.74 -54.31 12.52
C TYR A 400 19.59 -55.65 13.25
N ASP A 401 18.65 -56.49 12.81
CA ASP A 401 18.54 -57.86 13.31
C ASP A 401 19.74 -58.67 12.79
N ILE A 402 20.65 -58.98 13.72
CA ILE A 402 21.85 -59.78 13.43
C ILE A 402 21.41 -61.15 12.90
N PRO A 403 21.79 -61.56 11.67
CA PRO A 403 21.43 -62.88 11.16
C PRO A 403 21.96 -63.98 12.07
N ALA A 404 21.09 -64.92 12.47
CA ALA A 404 21.37 -65.97 13.45
C ALA A 404 22.49 -66.95 13.04
N THR A 405 22.99 -66.86 11.81
CA THR A 405 24.09 -67.67 11.25
C THR A 405 25.50 -67.17 11.59
N ALA A 406 25.66 -66.03 12.29
CA ALA A 406 26.96 -65.59 12.80
C ALA A 406 27.44 -66.37 14.06
N ALA A 407 26.59 -67.24 14.62
CA ALA A 407 26.82 -67.88 15.92
C ALA A 407 27.46 -69.30 15.85
N THR A 408 28.08 -69.69 14.74
CA THR A 408 28.98 -70.87 14.67
C THR A 408 29.99 -70.73 13.52
N ALA A 409 31.15 -70.14 13.81
CA ALA A 409 32.36 -70.26 12.99
C ALA A 409 33.55 -70.59 13.90
N THR A 410 34.23 -71.70 13.64
CA THR A 410 35.29 -72.23 14.50
C THR A 410 36.59 -71.43 14.41
N SER A 411 37.34 -71.40 15.51
CA SER A 411 38.68 -70.82 15.57
C SER A 411 39.72 -71.59 14.73
N PRO A 412 40.67 -70.87 14.14
CA PRO A 412 42.03 -71.36 13.90
C PRO A 412 43.03 -70.76 14.90
N THR A 413 44.22 -71.38 14.99
CA THR A 413 45.22 -71.19 16.06
C THR A 413 46.27 -70.09 15.76
N PRO A 414 46.98 -69.59 16.80
CA PRO A 414 47.93 -68.46 16.67
C PRO A 414 49.34 -68.86 16.21
N ASN A 415 50.03 -67.95 15.53
CA ASN A 415 51.50 -67.94 15.30
C ASN A 415 51.92 -66.60 14.65
N PRO A 416 53.17 -66.12 14.82
CA PRO A 416 53.95 -66.06 16.07
C PRO A 416 54.45 -64.61 16.36
N VAL A 417 55.11 -64.42 17.51
CA VAL A 417 55.55 -63.08 18.01
C VAL A 417 57.03 -62.78 17.70
N PRO A 418 57.38 -61.59 17.16
CA PRO A 418 58.72 -60.99 17.25
C PRO A 418 58.93 -60.26 18.59
N SER A 419 60.16 -60.29 19.12
CA SER A 419 60.46 -60.10 20.56
C SER A 419 60.78 -58.68 21.06
N VAL A 420 60.29 -58.38 22.26
CA VAL A 420 60.77 -57.37 23.26
C VAL A 420 61.99 -57.98 23.99
N PRO A 421 63.05 -57.27 24.53
CA PRO A 421 63.05 -56.07 25.39
C PRO A 421 64.21 -55.06 25.09
N ALA A 422 64.64 -54.06 25.91
CA ALA A 422 64.49 -53.83 27.36
C ALA A 422 64.64 -52.35 27.85
N ASN A 423 64.26 -52.16 29.13
CA ASN A 423 64.45 -50.99 30.02
C ASN A 423 65.75 -51.13 30.87
N PRO A 424 65.97 -50.39 31.98
CA PRO A 424 66.13 -48.94 32.21
C PRO A 424 67.54 -48.65 32.84
N PRO A 425 67.79 -47.56 33.63
CA PRO A 425 67.45 -47.59 35.07
C PRO A 425 67.13 -46.26 35.82
N LYS A 426 66.12 -46.34 36.71
CA LYS A 426 66.03 -45.78 38.09
C LYS A 426 65.97 -44.26 38.39
N SER A 427 64.87 -43.91 39.08
CA SER A 427 64.61 -42.80 40.02
C SER A 427 65.51 -42.84 41.29
N PRO A 428 65.54 -41.84 42.22
CA PRO A 428 64.39 -41.49 43.09
C PRO A 428 64.26 -40.05 43.70
N ALA A 429 63.01 -39.65 44.03
CA ALA A 429 62.54 -38.89 45.24
C ALA A 429 63.14 -37.49 45.63
N PRO A 430 62.49 -36.71 46.54
CA PRO A 430 61.06 -36.37 46.65
C PRO A 430 60.74 -34.87 46.97
N ALA A 431 59.44 -34.54 47.03
CA ALA A 431 58.79 -33.50 47.87
C ALA A 431 58.93 -31.98 47.58
N ALA A 432 57.85 -31.39 47.06
CA ALA A 432 57.31 -30.05 47.36
C ALA A 432 55.79 -30.04 47.03
N ALA A 433 54.98 -29.13 47.58
CA ALA A 433 53.50 -29.29 47.61
C ALA A 433 52.65 -28.10 47.14
N ALA A 434 51.48 -28.39 46.56
CA ALA A 434 50.33 -27.50 46.37
C ALA A 434 49.02 -28.33 46.32
N PRO A 435 47.89 -27.96 46.99
CA PRO A 435 46.74 -28.87 47.19
C PRO A 435 45.36 -28.39 46.65
N ALA A 436 44.43 -29.35 46.48
CA ALA A 436 42.94 -29.27 46.58
C ALA A 436 42.16 -28.22 45.75
N VAL A 437 40.86 -28.34 45.40
CA VAL A 437 39.67 -28.99 46.03
C VAL A 437 38.78 -29.71 44.98
N GLN A 438 37.76 -30.46 45.43
CA GLN A 438 36.87 -31.39 44.70
C GLN A 438 35.49 -30.82 44.26
N PRO A 439 34.68 -31.55 43.44
CA PRO A 439 33.37 -31.13 42.92
C PRO A 439 32.16 -31.66 43.74
N LEU A 440 30.91 -31.25 43.40
CA LEU A 440 29.55 -31.82 43.68
C LEU A 440 28.47 -30.72 43.35
N THR A 441 27.18 -30.91 42.97
CA THR A 441 26.30 -32.04 42.55
C THR A 441 25.16 -31.50 41.62
N GLN A 442 24.20 -32.34 41.20
CA GLN A 442 22.87 -31.94 40.66
C GLN A 442 21.92 -31.41 41.76
N VAL A 443 20.79 -30.78 41.36
CA VAL A 443 19.36 -31.04 41.75
C VAL A 443 18.49 -29.87 41.22
N GLY A 444 17.14 -30.03 41.14
CA GLY A 444 16.21 -28.97 40.69
C GLY A 444 14.86 -29.01 41.41
N ILE A 445 13.78 -28.64 40.68
CA ILE A 445 12.34 -28.68 41.05
C ILE A 445 11.78 -27.42 41.77
N THR A 446 10.69 -26.87 41.20
CA THR A 446 9.66 -25.93 41.74
C THR A 446 10.01 -24.53 42.26
N LEU A 447 9.07 -23.60 42.02
CA LEU A 447 8.90 -22.32 42.72
C LEU A 447 7.42 -22.08 43.03
N LEU A 448 7.12 -21.76 44.30
CA LEU A 448 5.90 -21.09 44.78
C LEU A 448 6.30 -20.09 45.90
N PRO A 449 5.48 -19.07 46.23
CA PRO A 449 6.01 -17.77 46.70
C PRO A 449 5.69 -17.40 48.17
N GLN A 450 6.46 -16.46 48.75
CA GLN A 450 5.92 -15.20 49.34
C GLN A 450 6.95 -14.20 49.94
N ALA A 451 6.58 -12.91 49.86
CA ALA A 451 6.75 -11.80 50.82
C ALA A 451 8.12 -11.34 51.41
N ALA A 452 8.61 -10.20 50.88
CA ALA A 452 8.95 -8.91 51.53
C ALA A 452 9.61 -8.80 52.93
N ALA A 453 10.71 -8.03 53.00
CA ALA A 453 11.12 -7.15 54.12
C ALA A 453 12.22 -6.12 53.70
N ALA A 454 12.52 -5.11 54.53
CA ALA A 454 13.58 -4.10 54.39
C ALA A 454 14.01 -3.57 55.78
N PRO A 455 14.75 -2.44 55.92
CA PRO A 455 16.16 -2.14 55.63
C PRO A 455 17.05 -2.23 56.92
N PRO A 456 18.29 -1.68 56.99
CA PRO A 456 18.46 -0.30 57.52
C PRO A 456 19.63 0.51 56.89
N THR A 457 20.07 1.59 57.55
CA THR A 457 20.78 2.76 56.97
C THR A 457 22.13 3.12 57.63
N THR A 458 22.89 4.01 56.97
CA THR A 458 23.88 5.02 57.46
C THR A 458 24.49 5.67 56.18
N THR A 459 25.15 6.84 56.08
CA THR A 459 25.61 7.99 56.93
C THR A 459 25.94 9.14 55.93
N THR A 460 25.88 10.46 56.13
CA THR A 460 25.49 11.43 57.20
C THR A 460 25.28 12.81 56.50
N ILE A 461 24.93 13.89 57.24
CA ILE A 461 25.12 15.33 56.85
C ILE A 461 24.20 15.82 55.70
N GLN A 462 23.62 17.03 55.64
CA GLN A 462 23.38 18.18 56.55
C GLN A 462 22.21 19.02 55.95
N VAL A 463 21.51 19.95 56.62
CA VAL A 463 21.52 20.41 58.03
C VAL A 463 20.05 20.61 58.52
N LEU A 464 19.67 21.77 59.06
CA LEU A 464 18.41 22.12 59.77
C LEU A 464 18.29 23.67 59.81
N PRO A 465 17.24 24.32 60.39
CA PRO A 465 15.86 23.91 60.75
C PRO A 465 14.81 24.85 60.04
N THR A 466 13.49 24.97 60.30
CA THR A 466 12.61 24.88 61.50
C THR A 466 11.16 24.37 61.20
N VAL A 467 10.28 24.35 62.22
CA VAL A 467 8.96 23.67 62.37
C VAL A 467 7.98 24.59 63.20
N PRO A 468 6.74 24.25 63.69
CA PRO A 468 5.88 23.03 63.62
C PRO A 468 4.32 23.16 63.43
N GLY A 469 3.62 22.02 63.22
CA GLY A 469 2.21 21.72 63.63
C GLY A 469 1.14 21.68 62.51
N GLY A 470 0.12 20.79 62.43
CA GLY A 470 -0.42 19.61 63.19
C GLY A 470 -1.97 19.49 62.91
N SER A 471 -2.81 18.47 63.19
CA SER A 471 -2.84 17.01 63.57
C SER A 471 -4.36 16.55 63.55
N ILE A 472 -4.95 15.35 63.79
CA ILE A 472 -4.64 13.99 64.35
C ILE A 472 -5.68 12.94 63.80
N SER A 473 -5.40 11.61 63.91
CA SER A 473 -6.31 10.40 63.95
C SER A 473 -7.25 10.01 62.75
N VAL A 474 -7.46 8.75 62.24
CA VAL A 474 -7.15 7.30 62.58
C VAL A 474 -8.22 6.57 63.47
N PRO A 475 -8.62 5.25 63.33
CA PRO A 475 -8.45 4.15 62.31
C PRO A 475 -9.69 3.24 61.95
N ALA A 476 -9.49 2.22 61.05
CA ALA A 476 -10.10 0.85 60.99
C ALA A 476 -11.63 0.64 60.66
N ALA A 477 -12.18 -0.46 60.09
CA ALA A 477 -11.75 -1.72 59.39
C ALA A 477 -13.01 -2.29 58.58
N ALA A 478 -13.23 -3.53 58.07
CA ALA A 478 -12.61 -4.89 58.14
C ALA A 478 -12.87 -5.78 56.86
N ARG A 479 -13.63 -6.91 56.94
CA ARG A 479 -13.91 -7.92 55.84
C ARG A 479 -15.18 -8.77 56.09
N SER A 480 -15.84 -9.33 55.05
CA SER A 480 -16.36 -10.74 54.96
C SER A 480 -17.08 -11.08 53.63
N GLN A 481 -17.53 -12.33 53.43
CA GLN A 481 -18.18 -12.88 52.21
C GLN A 481 -19.57 -13.49 52.51
N GLY A 482 -20.43 -13.69 51.50
CA GLY A 482 -21.06 -15.01 51.29
C GLY A 482 -22.60 -15.19 51.24
N VAL A 483 -23.16 -15.19 50.01
CA VAL A 483 -24.23 -16.10 49.50
C VAL A 483 -25.64 -16.06 50.21
N PRO A 484 -26.65 -16.94 49.97
CA PRO A 484 -27.94 -16.48 49.41
C PRO A 484 -29.23 -16.78 50.23
N ALA A 485 -30.38 -16.21 49.83
CA ALA A 485 -31.72 -16.77 50.08
C ALA A 485 -32.80 -16.24 49.10
N VAL A 486 -33.89 -17.01 48.92
CA VAL A 486 -35.10 -16.67 48.16
C VAL A 486 -36.33 -17.16 48.93
N LEU A 487 -37.40 -16.35 49.04
CA LEU A 487 -38.83 -16.68 49.26
C LEU A 487 -39.60 -15.32 49.27
N LYS A 488 -40.60 -15.06 48.41
CA LYS A 488 -42.04 -15.44 48.49
C LYS A 488 -42.78 -14.93 49.74
N VAL A 489 -44.06 -14.53 49.71
CA VAL A 489 -44.99 -14.02 48.67
C VAL A 489 -46.33 -13.71 49.39
N THR A 490 -47.01 -12.59 49.10
CA THR A 490 -48.45 -12.37 49.40
C THR A 490 -49.06 -11.28 48.50
N GLY A 491 -50.18 -11.58 47.84
CA GLY A 491 -51.16 -10.60 47.31
C GLY A 491 -52.54 -10.89 47.94
N PRO A 492 -53.70 -10.53 47.34
CA PRO A 492 -54.01 -9.77 46.11
C PRO A 492 -54.61 -8.36 46.48
N GLN A 493 -55.41 -7.58 45.72
CA GLN A 493 -56.36 -7.84 44.62
C GLN A 493 -56.88 -6.53 43.93
N ALA A 494 -56.87 -6.46 42.57
CA ALA A 494 -57.69 -5.59 41.66
C ALA A 494 -57.67 -4.03 41.85
N THR A 495 -58.09 -3.14 40.93
CA THR A 495 -58.77 -3.19 39.60
C THR A 495 -58.23 -2.12 38.60
N THR A 496 -58.24 -2.45 37.29
CA THR A 496 -58.43 -1.56 36.10
C THR A 496 -57.78 -0.15 35.99
N GLY A 497 -56.94 0.05 34.97
CA GLY A 497 -56.60 1.38 34.42
C GLY A 497 -55.63 1.31 33.22
N THR A 498 -55.89 2.05 32.14
CA THR A 498 -55.01 2.12 30.95
C THR A 498 -53.93 3.20 31.07
N PRO A 499 -52.67 2.94 30.68
CA PRO A 499 -51.66 3.99 30.57
C PRO A 499 -51.88 4.84 29.31
N LEU A 500 -52.63 5.93 29.48
CA LEU A 500 -52.57 7.09 28.58
C LEU A 500 -51.35 7.93 28.97
N VAL A 501 -50.42 8.19 28.04
CA VAL A 501 -49.42 9.26 28.19
C VAL A 501 -49.45 10.15 26.95
N THR A 502 -50.04 11.33 27.12
CA THR A 502 -50.16 12.38 26.10
C THR A 502 -48.90 13.23 26.00
N MET A 503 -48.56 13.65 24.78
CA MET A 503 -47.66 14.79 24.53
C MET A 503 -48.25 16.09 25.11
N ARG A 504 -47.41 17.08 25.44
CA ARG A 504 -47.83 18.50 25.46
C ARG A 504 -46.80 19.47 24.86
N PRO A 505 -47.25 20.61 24.29
CA PRO A 505 -46.49 21.48 23.37
C PRO A 505 -46.05 22.79 24.08
N ALA A 506 -45.48 23.82 23.43
CA ALA A 506 -45.39 24.17 22.01
C ALA A 506 -44.03 24.86 21.68
N SER A 507 -43.76 25.32 20.45
CA SER A 507 -44.44 26.43 19.76
C SER A 507 -45.11 26.09 18.40
N GLN A 508 -45.82 27.08 17.83
CA GLN A 508 -46.64 27.08 16.60
C GLN A 508 -45.79 26.84 15.33
N ALA A 509 -46.23 26.23 14.20
CA ALA A 509 -47.47 26.28 13.39
C ALA A 509 -47.57 27.50 12.43
N GLY A 510 -47.86 27.39 11.12
CA GLY A 510 -48.02 26.20 10.25
C GLY A 510 -48.74 26.48 8.89
N LYS A 511 -49.02 25.43 8.09
CA LYS A 511 -49.75 25.38 6.76
C LYS A 511 -48.96 25.87 5.51
N ALA A 512 -49.30 25.57 4.24
CA ALA A 512 -49.89 24.43 3.46
C ALA A 512 -50.31 24.95 2.04
N PRO A 513 -50.66 24.14 0.99
CA PRO A 513 -50.44 22.71 0.69
C PRO A 513 -49.52 22.54 -0.58
N VAL A 514 -49.38 21.42 -1.30
CA VAL A 514 -50.33 20.68 -2.19
C VAL A 514 -50.11 19.15 -2.10
N THR A 515 -51.14 18.36 -2.44
CA THR A 515 -51.31 16.95 -2.06
C THR A 515 -50.92 15.89 -3.12
N VAL A 516 -50.19 14.84 -2.72
CA VAL A 516 -50.47 13.43 -3.08
C VAL A 516 -50.26 12.55 -1.83
N THR A 517 -50.99 11.43 -1.72
CA THR A 517 -51.21 10.62 -0.51
C THR A 517 -49.96 10.00 0.16
N SER A 518 -49.95 10.00 1.50
CA SER A 518 -48.82 9.55 2.34
C SER A 518 -48.99 8.17 3.00
N LEU A 519 -47.92 7.70 3.67
CA LEU A 519 -47.89 6.56 4.58
C LEU A 519 -47.95 7.04 6.05
N PRO A 520 -48.30 6.18 7.02
CA PRO A 520 -48.01 6.41 8.43
C PRO A 520 -46.50 6.49 8.68
N ALA A 521 -46.08 7.21 9.72
CA ALA A 521 -44.70 7.18 10.19
C ALA A 521 -44.28 5.75 10.58
N GLY A 522 -43.03 5.39 10.29
CA GLY A 522 -42.43 4.08 10.64
C GLY A 522 -42.85 2.88 9.78
N VAL A 523 -43.62 3.07 8.70
CA VAL A 523 -44.05 1.96 7.81
C VAL A 523 -43.76 2.25 6.35
N ARG A 524 -43.05 1.34 5.68
CA ARG A 524 -42.55 1.53 4.31
C ARG A 524 -43.31 0.72 3.25
N MET A 525 -43.71 1.37 2.17
CA MET A 525 -44.12 0.78 0.89
C MET A 525 -43.56 1.64 -0.25
N VAL A 526 -43.16 1.05 -1.37
CA VAL A 526 -42.54 1.73 -2.52
C VAL A 526 -42.96 1.03 -3.82
N VAL A 527 -42.81 1.70 -4.98
CA VAL A 527 -43.24 1.29 -6.32
C VAL A 527 -42.06 1.36 -7.29
N PRO A 528 -41.84 0.37 -8.19
CA PRO A 528 -40.76 0.42 -9.18
C PRO A 528 -41.11 1.33 -10.37
N THR A 529 -40.10 1.99 -10.94
CA THR A 529 -40.19 2.81 -12.16
C THR A 529 -39.48 2.13 -13.34
N GLN A 530 -40.20 1.26 -14.07
CA GLN A 530 -39.61 0.56 -15.23
C GLN A 530 -39.26 1.50 -16.41
N SER A 531 -38.40 1.02 -17.31
CA SER A 531 -38.06 1.65 -18.58
C SER A 531 -38.27 0.66 -19.73
N ALA A 532 -38.76 1.14 -20.88
CA ALA A 532 -39.19 0.28 -21.98
C ALA A 532 -38.03 -0.34 -22.78
N GLN A 533 -38.31 -1.49 -23.42
CA GLN A 533 -37.46 -2.14 -24.43
C GLN A 533 -38.31 -2.47 -25.67
N GLY A 534 -37.84 -2.07 -26.86
CA GLY A 534 -38.32 -2.58 -28.15
C GLY A 534 -37.48 -3.76 -28.65
N THR A 535 -37.96 -4.47 -29.68
CA THR A 535 -37.30 -5.63 -30.33
C THR A 535 -37.57 -5.65 -31.85
N VAL A 536 -36.86 -6.39 -32.70
CA VAL A 536 -35.77 -7.37 -32.47
C VAL A 536 -34.43 -6.78 -32.99
N ILE A 537 -33.37 -7.43 -33.52
CA ILE A 537 -33.04 -8.78 -34.05
C ILE A 537 -31.63 -9.16 -33.52
N GLY A 538 -31.43 -10.41 -33.09
CA GLY A 538 -30.11 -10.95 -32.71
C GLY A 538 -30.19 -11.94 -31.54
N SER A 539 -29.53 -13.10 -31.65
CA SER A 539 -29.78 -14.24 -30.75
C SER A 539 -28.76 -14.41 -29.62
N ASN A 540 -29.19 -14.20 -28.37
CA ASN A 540 -28.68 -14.91 -27.18
C ASN A 540 -29.67 -14.76 -26.01
N PRO A 541 -29.65 -15.63 -24.98
CA PRO A 541 -30.67 -15.64 -23.93
C PRO A 541 -30.46 -14.49 -22.92
N GLN A 542 -31.46 -13.61 -22.79
CA GLN A 542 -31.48 -12.51 -21.83
C GLN A 542 -32.46 -12.77 -20.68
N MET A 543 -32.12 -12.30 -19.47
CA MET A 543 -33.07 -12.18 -18.35
C MET A 543 -33.97 -10.96 -18.54
N SER A 544 -35.17 -10.98 -17.96
CA SER A 544 -36.15 -9.89 -18.09
C SER A 544 -35.78 -8.65 -17.24
N GLY A 545 -36.31 -7.48 -17.60
CA GLY A 545 -36.03 -6.22 -16.90
C GLY A 545 -36.40 -6.21 -15.40
N MET A 546 -37.40 -7.00 -14.99
CA MET A 546 -37.73 -7.22 -13.58
C MET A 546 -36.65 -8.02 -12.83
N ALA A 547 -36.08 -9.04 -13.46
CA ALA A 547 -34.94 -9.77 -12.90
C ALA A 547 -33.68 -8.90 -12.85
N ALA A 548 -33.49 -8.00 -13.82
CA ALA A 548 -32.40 -7.01 -13.79
C ALA A 548 -32.54 -6.02 -12.62
N LEU A 549 -33.74 -5.46 -12.37
CA LEU A 549 -34.00 -4.58 -11.22
C LEU A 549 -33.87 -5.31 -9.87
N ALA A 550 -34.27 -6.58 -9.80
CA ALA A 550 -34.06 -7.40 -8.60
C ALA A 550 -32.56 -7.65 -8.34
N ALA A 551 -31.80 -8.04 -9.37
CA ALA A 551 -30.37 -8.27 -9.28
C ALA A 551 -29.57 -6.99 -8.97
N GLU A 552 -29.96 -5.84 -9.54
CA GLU A 552 -29.40 -4.53 -9.22
C GLU A 552 -29.65 -4.20 -7.74
N ARG A 553 -30.89 -4.38 -7.25
CA ARG A 553 -31.23 -4.18 -5.83
C ARG A 553 -30.43 -5.11 -4.89
N GLU A 554 -30.27 -6.37 -5.24
CA GLU A 554 -29.48 -7.33 -4.46
C GLU A 554 -27.99 -6.98 -4.45
N THR A 555 -27.45 -6.57 -5.60
CA THR A 555 -26.05 -6.13 -5.73
C THR A 555 -25.80 -4.87 -4.90
N LEU A 556 -26.69 -3.87 -4.97
CA LEU A 556 -26.63 -2.66 -4.14
C LEU A 556 -26.74 -2.98 -2.63
N MET A 557 -27.54 -3.98 -2.24
CA MET A 557 -27.61 -4.45 -0.84
C MET A 557 -26.32 -5.13 -0.39
N ALA A 558 -25.79 -6.05 -1.20
CA ALA A 558 -24.52 -6.72 -0.92
C ALA A 558 -23.38 -5.71 -0.77
N TRP A 559 -23.34 -4.69 -1.64
CA TRP A 559 -22.39 -3.58 -1.50
C TRP A 559 -22.63 -2.76 -0.24
N LYS A 560 -23.88 -2.42 0.14
CA LYS A 560 -24.15 -1.68 1.39
C LYS A 560 -23.64 -2.45 2.61
N GLU A 561 -23.95 -3.74 2.70
CA GLU A 561 -23.49 -4.61 3.79
C GLU A 561 -21.96 -4.82 3.75
N CYS A 562 -21.33 -4.77 2.57
CA CYS A 562 -19.89 -4.84 2.42
C CYS A 562 -19.19 -3.56 2.90
N VAL A 563 -19.63 -2.37 2.46
CA VAL A 563 -19.02 -1.09 2.88
C VAL A 563 -19.29 -0.80 4.36
N GLY A 564 -20.46 -1.14 4.90
CA GLY A 564 -20.78 -0.91 6.31
C GLY A 564 -19.91 -1.74 7.25
N ARG A 565 -19.76 -3.05 6.99
CA ARG A 565 -18.84 -3.92 7.77
C ARG A 565 -17.37 -3.53 7.60
N GLU A 566 -16.99 -3.03 6.42
CA GLU A 566 -15.63 -2.55 6.20
C GLU A 566 -15.36 -1.24 6.94
N LEU A 567 -16.35 -0.33 7.04
CA LEU A 567 -16.28 0.89 7.84
C LEU A 567 -16.07 0.56 9.32
N ASP A 568 -16.85 -0.38 9.85
CA ASP A 568 -16.73 -0.83 11.25
C ASP A 568 -15.34 -1.40 11.53
N ARG A 569 -14.81 -2.20 10.59
CA ARG A 569 -13.45 -2.76 10.65
C ARG A 569 -12.35 -1.70 10.58
N VAL A 570 -12.49 -0.73 9.69
CA VAL A 570 -11.56 0.39 9.52
C VAL A 570 -11.55 1.27 10.77
N MET A 571 -12.73 1.58 11.32
CA MET A 571 -12.86 2.40 12.51
C MET A 571 -12.31 1.71 13.76
N ALA A 572 -12.53 0.40 13.92
CA ALA A 572 -11.94 -0.38 15.00
C ALA A 572 -10.40 -0.32 15.01
N PHE A 573 -9.76 -0.30 13.83
CA PHE A 573 -8.30 -0.13 13.73
C PHE A 573 -7.86 1.26 14.24
N TRP A 574 -8.52 2.34 13.81
CA TRP A 574 -8.16 3.69 14.24
C TRP A 574 -8.46 3.94 15.73
N THR A 575 -9.57 3.44 16.27
CA THR A 575 -9.89 3.60 17.69
C THR A 575 -9.01 2.77 18.60
N GLN A 576 -8.55 1.59 18.16
CA GLN A 576 -7.63 0.75 18.93
C GLN A 576 -6.19 1.29 18.95
N PHE A 577 -5.66 1.75 17.81
CA PHE A 577 -4.21 1.95 17.65
C PHE A 577 -3.74 3.41 17.59
N SER A 578 -4.62 4.37 17.26
CA SER A 578 -4.16 5.73 16.94
C SER A 578 -4.19 6.72 18.11
N HIS A 579 -4.88 6.44 19.21
CA HIS A 579 -5.15 7.44 20.27
C HIS A 579 -3.90 7.75 21.13
N ASP A 580 -3.41 8.99 21.12
CA ASP A 580 -2.39 9.43 22.06
C ASP A 580 -3.02 9.95 23.36
N LYS A 581 -3.29 9.02 24.28
CA LYS A 581 -3.94 9.31 25.57
C LYS A 581 -3.07 10.08 26.57
N GLU A 582 -1.78 10.31 26.28
CA GLU A 582 -0.86 11.02 27.19
C GLU A 582 -0.70 12.51 26.82
N HIS A 583 -0.81 12.86 25.53
CA HIS A 583 -0.61 14.24 25.06
C HIS A 583 -1.78 14.82 24.24
N GLY A 584 -2.73 13.98 23.81
CA GLY A 584 -3.80 14.35 22.89
C GLY A 584 -3.41 14.21 21.42
N GLY A 585 -4.41 14.28 20.54
CA GLY A 585 -4.25 13.95 19.13
C GLY A 585 -4.01 12.45 18.88
N PHE A 586 -3.50 12.16 17.68
CA PHE A 586 -3.45 10.80 17.13
C PHE A 586 -2.13 10.47 16.44
N PHE A 587 -1.64 9.25 16.66
CA PHE A 587 -0.57 8.64 15.88
C PHE A 587 -1.11 8.26 14.49
N SER A 588 -0.54 8.84 13.44
CA SER A 588 -0.85 8.48 12.05
C SER A 588 0.11 7.43 11.50
N CYS A 589 1.37 7.43 11.93
CA CYS A 589 2.41 6.47 11.51
C CYS A 589 2.20 5.06 12.11
N LEU A 590 1.23 4.34 11.56
CA LEU A 590 0.82 2.99 11.96
C LEU A 590 1.26 1.94 10.93
N GLY A 591 2.03 0.94 11.38
CA GLY A 591 2.46 -0.20 10.58
C GLY A 591 1.32 -1.17 10.27
N ARG A 592 1.59 -2.24 9.51
CA ARG A 592 0.59 -3.23 9.07
C ARG A 592 -0.34 -3.71 10.19
N THR A 593 0.24 -3.95 11.36
CA THR A 593 -0.36 -4.53 12.56
C THR A 593 -0.99 -3.52 13.53
N GLY A 594 -1.01 -2.22 13.18
CA GLY A 594 -1.40 -1.14 14.10
C GLY A 594 -0.29 -0.63 15.01
N GLN A 595 0.91 -1.22 14.97
CA GLN A 595 2.06 -0.74 15.74
C GLN A 595 2.48 0.68 15.32
N VAL A 596 2.58 1.61 16.27
CA VAL A 596 3.15 2.95 16.05
C VAL A 596 4.63 2.81 15.72
N TYR A 597 5.07 3.40 14.60
CA TYR A 597 6.48 3.37 14.18
C TYR A 597 7.19 4.74 14.24
N ASP A 598 6.43 5.82 14.41
CA ASP A 598 6.87 7.21 14.53
C ASP A 598 5.78 7.98 15.30
N ASP A 599 6.13 8.92 16.16
CA ASP A 599 5.21 9.63 17.06
C ASP A 599 4.85 11.07 16.62
N ILE A 600 5.37 11.51 15.46
CA ILE A 600 5.09 12.81 14.84
C ILE A 600 3.59 12.98 14.54
N LYS A 601 3.06 14.14 14.90
CA LYS A 601 1.65 14.52 14.72
C LYS A 601 1.51 15.36 13.45
N TYR A 602 1.09 14.74 12.36
CA TYR A 602 0.80 15.40 11.08
C TYR A 602 -0.53 16.17 11.17
N VAL A 603 -0.49 17.51 11.11
CA VAL A 603 -1.62 18.40 11.40
C VAL A 603 -2.83 18.13 10.49
N TRP A 604 -2.59 17.86 9.20
CA TRP A 604 -3.63 17.44 8.25
C TRP A 604 -4.40 16.23 8.76
N LEU A 605 -3.68 15.22 9.26
CA LEU A 605 -4.25 13.95 9.68
C LEU A 605 -4.90 14.05 11.08
N GLN A 606 -4.42 14.96 11.94
CA GLN A 606 -5.14 15.30 13.17
C GLN A 606 -6.53 15.86 12.84
N GLY A 607 -6.60 16.91 12.02
CA GLY A 607 -7.85 17.57 11.66
C GLY A 607 -8.83 16.65 10.93
N ARG A 608 -8.33 15.91 9.94
CA ARG A 608 -9.07 14.88 9.22
C ARG A 608 -9.63 13.76 10.12
N GLN A 609 -8.91 13.36 11.17
CA GLN A 609 -9.39 12.32 12.10
C GLN A 609 -10.43 12.86 13.10
N VAL A 610 -10.26 14.10 13.59
CA VAL A 610 -11.30 14.81 14.36
C VAL A 610 -12.58 14.93 13.54
N TRP A 611 -12.47 15.40 12.28
CA TRP A 611 -13.57 15.46 11.32
C TRP A 611 -14.26 14.10 11.20
N THR A 612 -13.52 13.02 10.93
CA THR A 612 -14.09 11.67 10.75
C THR A 612 -14.84 11.17 11.98
N TYR A 613 -14.28 11.36 13.18
CA TYR A 613 -14.91 10.90 14.42
C TYR A 613 -16.20 11.68 14.73
N CYS A 614 -16.17 13.01 14.63
CA CYS A 614 -17.36 13.85 14.80
C CYS A 614 -18.44 13.59 13.73
N ARG A 615 -18.03 13.29 12.49
CA ARG A 615 -18.93 12.98 11.38
C ARG A 615 -19.73 11.72 11.68
N LEU A 616 -19.02 10.60 11.91
CA LEU A 616 -19.61 9.31 12.19
C LEU A 616 -20.48 9.34 13.45
N TYR A 617 -20.03 10.04 14.50
CA TYR A 617 -20.79 10.21 15.73
C TYR A 617 -22.18 10.84 15.51
N ARG A 618 -22.35 11.74 14.54
CA ARG A 618 -23.66 12.38 14.27
C ARG A 618 -24.46 11.76 13.13
N THR A 619 -23.83 11.11 12.15
CA THR A 619 -24.56 10.55 10.99
C THR A 619 -24.94 9.08 11.14
N LEU A 620 -24.22 8.30 11.97
CA LEU A 620 -24.45 6.87 12.15
C LEU A 620 -24.61 6.51 13.63
N GLU A 621 -25.82 6.08 14.02
CA GLU A 621 -26.17 5.66 15.39
C GLU A 621 -25.17 4.65 15.99
N ARG A 622 -24.65 3.72 15.18
CA ARG A 622 -23.66 2.71 15.62
C ARG A 622 -22.27 3.25 15.95
N PHE A 623 -22.02 4.54 15.71
CA PHE A 623 -20.84 5.29 16.13
C PHE A 623 -21.17 6.40 17.14
N HIS A 624 -22.43 6.54 17.56
CA HIS A 624 -22.88 7.51 18.57
C HIS A 624 -22.48 7.07 19.98
N HIS A 625 -21.17 7.00 20.24
CA HIS A 625 -20.58 6.47 21.47
C HIS A 625 -19.67 7.54 22.10
N PRO A 626 -19.80 7.85 23.42
CA PRO A 626 -19.06 8.93 24.06
C PRO A 626 -17.54 8.85 23.88
N GLU A 627 -16.97 7.64 23.87
CA GLU A 627 -15.53 7.42 23.67
C GLU A 627 -15.01 7.97 22.33
N LEU A 628 -15.84 7.97 21.28
CA LEU A 628 -15.47 8.50 19.96
C LEU A 628 -15.47 10.04 19.99
N LEU A 629 -16.46 10.65 20.65
CA LEU A 629 -16.56 12.10 20.82
C LEU A 629 -15.45 12.64 21.72
N GLU A 630 -15.15 11.98 22.84
CA GLU A 630 -14.06 12.38 23.74
C GLU A 630 -12.68 12.24 23.07
N ALA A 631 -12.48 11.23 22.23
CA ALA A 631 -11.28 11.13 21.40
C ALA A 631 -11.20 12.26 20.36
N ALA A 632 -12.33 12.64 19.74
CA ALA A 632 -12.37 13.78 18.82
C ALA A 632 -12.08 15.12 19.53
N ARG A 633 -12.66 15.34 20.71
CA ARG A 633 -12.37 16.48 21.60
C ARG A 633 -10.89 16.55 21.94
N ALA A 634 -10.28 15.44 22.36
CA ALA A 634 -8.85 15.36 22.68
C ALA A 634 -7.94 15.67 21.47
N GLY A 635 -8.40 15.39 20.25
CA GLY A 635 -7.74 15.85 19.01
C GLY A 635 -7.95 17.34 18.73
N GLY A 636 -9.15 17.87 18.98
CA GLY A 636 -9.47 19.29 18.83
C GLY A 636 -8.69 20.19 19.79
N GLU A 637 -8.66 19.86 21.07
CA GLU A 637 -7.91 20.58 22.10
C GLU A 637 -6.39 20.53 21.83
N PHE A 638 -5.88 19.42 21.27
CA PHE A 638 -4.50 19.33 20.80
C PHE A 638 -4.24 20.27 19.61
N LEU A 639 -5.16 20.35 18.64
CA LEU A 639 -5.07 21.28 17.52
C LEU A 639 -5.13 22.75 17.96
N MET A 640 -6.12 23.15 18.76
CA MET A 640 -6.25 24.54 19.24
C MET A 640 -5.01 25.00 20.02
N ARG A 641 -4.42 24.11 20.83
CA ARG A 641 -3.25 24.38 21.65
C ARG A 641 -1.92 24.39 20.88
N CYS A 642 -1.78 23.55 19.85
CA CYS A 642 -0.47 23.22 19.28
C CYS A 642 -0.35 23.37 17.75
N ALA A 643 -1.44 23.57 16.99
CA ALA A 643 -1.37 23.65 15.53
C ALA A 643 -0.77 24.98 15.03
N ARG A 644 -1.09 26.10 15.69
CA ARG A 644 -0.58 27.45 15.35
C ARG A 644 0.90 27.58 15.69
N VAL A 645 1.69 28.14 14.77
CA VAL A 645 3.16 28.21 14.89
C VAL A 645 3.61 29.29 15.87
N ALA A 646 2.95 30.44 15.88
CA ALA A 646 3.22 31.56 16.77
C ALA A 646 1.94 32.40 16.96
N PHE A 647 1.61 32.78 18.19
CA PHE A 647 0.47 33.66 18.48
C PHE A 647 0.90 35.14 18.37
N PRO A 648 0.03 36.05 17.89
CA PRO A 648 -1.37 35.86 17.51
C PRO A 648 -1.59 35.31 16.08
N GLY A 649 -0.53 34.96 15.35
CA GLY A 649 -0.60 34.47 13.98
C GLY A 649 -1.45 33.20 13.81
N ARG A 650 -2.23 33.14 12.72
CA ARG A 650 -3.12 32.01 12.43
C ARG A 650 -2.43 30.84 11.70
N LYS A 651 -1.24 31.04 11.11
CA LYS A 651 -0.52 30.01 10.34
C LYS A 651 -0.27 28.75 11.17
N CYS A 652 -0.72 27.61 10.64
CA CYS A 652 -0.51 26.29 11.20
C CYS A 652 0.76 25.60 10.66
N ALA A 653 1.34 24.76 11.51
CA ALA A 653 2.38 23.82 11.14
C ALA A 653 1.84 22.70 10.22
N PHE A 654 2.75 21.97 9.58
CA PHE A 654 2.45 20.72 8.87
C PHE A 654 2.69 19.51 9.79
N THR A 655 3.79 19.51 10.54
CA THR A 655 4.12 18.47 11.53
C THR A 655 4.51 19.07 12.86
N LEU A 656 4.02 18.44 13.93
CA LEU A 656 4.38 18.70 15.31
C LEU A 656 5.08 17.47 15.91
N THR A 657 5.87 17.65 16.97
CA THR A 657 6.28 16.54 17.85
C THR A 657 5.06 15.88 18.49
N ARG A 658 5.23 14.68 19.07
CA ARG A 658 4.21 14.03 19.89
C ARG A 658 3.57 14.99 20.92
N THR A 659 4.41 15.81 21.55
CA THR A 659 4.07 16.82 22.58
C THR A 659 3.54 18.15 22.02
N GLY A 660 3.43 18.31 20.70
CA GLY A 660 2.83 19.49 20.07
C GLY A 660 3.78 20.66 19.78
N GLN A 661 5.10 20.45 19.72
CA GLN A 661 6.06 21.48 19.29
C GLN A 661 6.21 21.49 17.76
N PRO A 662 6.22 22.65 17.08
CA PRO A 662 6.28 22.70 15.62
C PRO A 662 7.63 22.24 15.04
N ILE A 663 7.59 21.26 14.13
CA ILE A 663 8.77 20.71 13.44
C ILE A 663 8.94 21.34 12.05
N LYS A 664 7.84 21.47 11.30
CA LYS A 664 7.85 21.94 9.91
C LYS A 664 6.59 22.74 9.63
N VAL A 665 6.74 23.88 8.97
CA VAL A 665 5.63 24.66 8.39
C VAL A 665 5.61 24.39 6.90
N GLN A 666 4.42 24.12 6.33
CA GLN A 666 4.25 24.07 4.88
C GLN A 666 3.68 25.40 4.40
N ARG A 667 4.29 25.93 3.32
CA ARG A 667 3.92 27.19 2.67
C ARG A 667 2.68 27.00 1.78
N THR A 668 1.56 26.66 2.40
CA THR A 668 0.24 26.32 1.82
C THR A 668 -0.85 26.45 2.89
N ILE A 669 -2.11 26.62 2.46
CA ILE A 669 -3.32 26.71 3.32
C ILE A 669 -3.81 25.36 3.90
N PHE A 670 -3.30 24.22 3.43
CA PHE A 670 -3.96 22.92 3.65
C PHE A 670 -4.03 22.48 5.13
N SER A 671 -3.08 22.87 5.98
CA SER A 671 -3.16 22.57 7.42
C SER A 671 -4.32 23.31 8.07
N GLU A 672 -4.56 24.54 7.64
CA GLU A 672 -5.62 25.41 8.08
C GLU A 672 -6.98 24.95 7.55
N CYS A 673 -7.07 24.48 6.30
CA CYS A 673 -8.28 23.84 5.80
C CYS A 673 -8.70 22.64 6.69
N PHE A 674 -7.76 21.74 7.01
CA PHE A 674 -8.07 20.59 7.88
C PHE A 674 -8.27 20.98 9.36
N TYR A 675 -7.78 22.14 9.80
CA TYR A 675 -8.14 22.73 11.09
C TYR A 675 -9.58 23.23 11.11
N THR A 676 -9.98 24.06 10.12
CA THR A 676 -11.33 24.64 10.02
C THR A 676 -12.43 23.58 10.03
N VAL A 677 -12.30 22.53 9.21
CA VAL A 677 -13.30 21.44 9.17
C VAL A 677 -13.37 20.64 10.47
N ALA A 678 -12.24 20.47 11.17
CA ALA A 678 -12.21 19.79 12.47
C ALA A 678 -12.95 20.59 13.55
N MET A 679 -12.76 21.92 13.55
CA MET A 679 -13.42 22.82 14.50
C MET A 679 -14.92 22.96 14.18
N ASN A 680 -15.31 23.07 12.91
CA ASN A 680 -16.73 23.08 12.51
C ASN A 680 -17.44 21.77 12.89
N GLU A 681 -16.84 20.61 12.62
CA GLU A 681 -17.41 19.31 12.98
C GLU A 681 -17.49 19.11 14.51
N LEU A 682 -16.50 19.59 15.28
CA LEU A 682 -16.56 19.59 16.74
C LEU A 682 -17.69 20.46 17.27
N TRP A 683 -17.86 21.68 16.75
CA TRP A 683 -19.02 22.51 17.08
C TRP A 683 -20.34 21.76 16.81
N ARG A 684 -20.51 21.19 15.62
CA ARG A 684 -21.70 20.39 15.27
C ARG A 684 -21.93 19.15 16.15
N ALA A 685 -20.88 18.59 16.74
CA ALA A 685 -20.97 17.41 17.61
C ALA A 685 -21.08 17.75 19.12
N THR A 686 -20.88 19.01 19.52
CA THR A 686 -20.80 19.42 20.94
C THR A 686 -21.68 20.60 21.32
N GLY A 687 -22.12 21.42 20.36
CA GLY A 687 -22.79 22.70 20.59
C GLY A 687 -21.86 23.84 21.06
N GLU A 688 -20.56 23.61 21.19
CA GLU A 688 -19.63 24.60 21.77
C GLU A 688 -19.19 25.65 20.74
N THR A 689 -19.74 26.86 20.86
CA THR A 689 -19.49 28.02 19.96
C THR A 689 -18.03 28.44 19.86
N ARG A 690 -17.17 28.10 20.84
CA ARG A 690 -15.72 28.35 20.76
C ARG A 690 -15.07 27.66 19.55
N TYR A 691 -15.52 26.46 19.19
CA TYR A 691 -15.03 25.79 17.98
C TYR A 691 -15.61 26.42 16.70
N GLN A 692 -16.83 26.98 16.75
CA GLN A 692 -17.42 27.71 15.62
C GLN A 692 -16.61 28.97 15.30
N GLY A 693 -16.30 29.80 16.30
CA GLY A 693 -15.47 31.01 16.12
C GLY A 693 -14.05 30.69 15.64
N GLU A 694 -13.46 29.59 16.13
CA GLU A 694 -12.18 29.07 15.65
C GLU A 694 -12.22 28.60 14.19
N ALA A 695 -13.33 27.99 13.75
CA ALA A 695 -13.54 27.60 12.36
C ALA A 695 -13.71 28.83 11.45
N THR A 696 -14.66 29.73 11.76
CA THR A 696 -14.96 30.91 10.94
C THR A 696 -13.75 31.83 10.84
N SER A 697 -13.03 32.09 11.94
CA SER A 697 -11.87 32.99 11.88
C SER A 697 -10.62 32.37 11.23
N MET A 698 -10.57 31.04 11.08
CA MET A 698 -9.59 30.38 10.22
C MET A 698 -10.04 30.40 8.75
N MET A 699 -11.34 30.26 8.45
CA MET A 699 -11.91 30.40 7.11
C MET A 699 -11.63 31.79 6.52
N GLU A 700 -11.92 32.86 7.26
CA GLU A 700 -11.62 34.26 6.90
C GLU A 700 -10.16 34.41 6.44
N GLN A 701 -9.22 33.85 7.21
CA GLN A 701 -7.79 33.93 6.91
C GLN A 701 -7.39 33.12 5.67
N ILE A 702 -8.00 31.95 5.45
CA ILE A 702 -7.78 31.14 4.25
C ILE A 702 -8.28 31.90 3.01
N VAL A 703 -9.43 32.56 3.08
CA VAL A 703 -9.98 33.35 1.97
C VAL A 703 -9.06 34.53 1.64
N HIS A 704 -8.61 35.29 2.65
CA HIS A 704 -7.64 36.37 2.49
C HIS A 704 -6.32 35.89 1.85
N TRP A 705 -5.75 34.77 2.31
CA TRP A 705 -4.51 34.22 1.72
C TRP A 705 -4.66 33.65 0.29
N VAL A 706 -5.89 33.42 -0.17
CA VAL A 706 -6.19 32.88 -1.52
C VAL A 706 -6.60 33.98 -2.50
N ARG A 707 -7.30 35.03 -2.02
CA ARG A 707 -7.88 36.08 -2.87
C ARG A 707 -7.22 37.44 -2.77
N GLU A 708 -6.46 37.72 -1.70
CA GLU A 708 -5.98 39.08 -1.37
C GLU A 708 -4.45 39.13 -1.20
N ASP A 709 -3.86 38.37 -0.26
CA ASP A 709 -2.41 38.39 -0.01
C ASP A 709 -1.83 37.03 0.43
N PRO A 710 -1.05 36.34 -0.43
CA PRO A 710 -0.37 35.09 -0.08
C PRO A 710 0.96 35.28 0.67
N ALA A 711 1.41 36.50 0.97
CA ALA A 711 2.74 36.77 1.56
C ALA A 711 2.99 36.04 2.89
N ASP A 712 1.96 35.98 3.75
CA ASP A 712 1.98 35.27 5.05
C ASP A 712 2.16 33.74 4.92
N LEU A 713 1.87 33.16 3.75
CA LEU A 713 2.21 31.76 3.44
C LEU A 713 3.72 31.57 3.21
N GLY A 714 4.48 32.66 3.11
CA GLY A 714 5.95 32.69 3.03
C GLY A 714 6.51 32.38 1.64
N ARG A 715 5.74 32.56 0.55
CA ARG A 715 6.24 32.40 -0.83
C ARG A 715 6.33 33.75 -1.56
N PRO A 716 7.40 34.53 -1.38
CA PRO A 716 7.72 35.57 -2.37
C PRO A 716 7.91 34.89 -3.73
N GLN A 717 7.15 35.32 -4.74
CA GLN A 717 7.24 34.78 -6.09
C GLN A 717 8.60 35.20 -6.68
N LEU A 718 9.40 34.22 -7.07
CA LEU A 718 10.67 34.49 -7.76
C LEU A 718 10.36 34.87 -9.22
N PRO A 719 11.12 35.78 -9.85
CA PRO A 719 10.80 36.29 -11.19
C PRO A 719 10.88 35.25 -12.32
N GLY A 720 11.41 34.05 -12.05
CA GLY A 720 11.37 32.91 -12.97
C GLY A 720 10.25 31.89 -12.70
N THR A 721 9.37 32.15 -11.72
CA THR A 721 8.24 31.27 -11.38
C THR A 721 6.97 31.77 -12.08
N PRO A 722 6.38 31.00 -13.02
CA PRO A 722 5.13 31.42 -13.67
C PRO A 722 4.00 31.59 -12.66
N ALA A 723 3.14 32.59 -12.89
CA ALA A 723 1.87 32.76 -12.19
C ALA A 723 0.97 31.55 -12.53
N ALA A 724 0.60 30.78 -11.52
CA ALA A 724 0.10 29.41 -11.71
C ALA A 724 -0.79 28.95 -10.54
N GLU A 725 -2.03 28.61 -10.85
CA GLU A 725 -2.98 28.05 -9.89
C GLU A 725 -2.96 26.51 -9.95
N SER A 726 -2.95 25.86 -8.77
CA SER A 726 -3.09 24.41 -8.64
C SER A 726 -4.50 24.07 -8.18
N MET A 727 -5.11 23.07 -8.83
CA MET A 727 -6.53 22.70 -8.65
C MET A 727 -6.90 22.41 -7.18
N ALA A 728 -5.92 21.95 -6.39
CA ALA A 728 -6.06 21.68 -4.96
C ALA A 728 -6.51 22.90 -4.14
N VAL A 729 -6.20 24.14 -4.58
CA VAL A 729 -6.58 25.36 -3.86
C VAL A 729 -8.10 25.62 -3.96
N PRO A 730 -8.69 25.86 -5.15
CA PRO A 730 -10.13 26.06 -5.26
C PRO A 730 -10.94 24.82 -4.87
N MET A 731 -10.43 23.59 -5.05
CA MET A 731 -11.07 22.38 -4.52
C MET A 731 -11.21 22.40 -3.00
N MET A 732 -10.12 22.69 -2.27
CA MET A 732 -10.13 22.68 -0.80
C MET A 732 -10.97 23.83 -0.23
N VAL A 733 -11.02 24.98 -0.91
CA VAL A 733 -11.91 26.09 -0.51
C VAL A 733 -13.37 25.77 -0.83
N LEU A 734 -13.68 25.16 -1.99
CA LEU A 734 -15.05 24.68 -2.29
C LEU A 734 -15.54 23.68 -1.24
N TRP A 735 -14.69 22.74 -0.83
CA TRP A 735 -15.03 21.78 0.23
C TRP A 735 -15.26 22.46 1.59
N LEU A 736 -14.49 23.50 1.93
CA LEU A 736 -14.75 24.33 3.11
C LEU A 736 -16.11 25.03 3.05
N VAL A 737 -16.47 25.63 1.91
CA VAL A 737 -17.79 26.26 1.70
C VAL A 737 -18.92 25.23 1.90
N LEU A 738 -18.79 24.05 1.29
CA LEU A 738 -19.77 22.96 1.41
C LEU A 738 -19.90 22.40 2.84
N GLN A 739 -18.81 22.37 3.61
CA GLN A 739 -18.77 21.91 5.00
C GLN A 739 -19.30 22.94 5.99
N LEU A 740 -19.03 24.24 5.77
CA LEU A 740 -19.49 25.32 6.64
C LEU A 740 -20.99 25.58 6.42
N GLY A 741 -21.43 25.74 5.17
CA GLY A 741 -22.84 25.91 4.79
C GLY A 741 -23.67 24.62 4.77
N GLU A 742 -23.23 23.54 5.42
CA GLU A 742 -24.07 22.35 5.62
C GLU A 742 -25.06 22.59 6.76
N ALA A 743 -26.36 22.49 6.51
CA ALA A 743 -27.41 22.70 7.52
C ALA A 743 -27.28 24.02 8.32
N ASP A 744 -26.67 25.03 7.70
CA ASP A 744 -26.44 26.38 8.22
C ASP A 744 -26.63 27.33 7.02
N GLU A 745 -27.85 27.88 6.90
CA GLU A 745 -28.24 28.70 5.74
C GLU A 745 -27.52 30.06 5.73
N GLU A 746 -27.20 30.61 6.90
CA GLU A 746 -26.49 31.89 7.04
C GLU A 746 -25.03 31.77 6.54
N LEU A 747 -24.32 30.71 6.93
CA LEU A 747 -22.98 30.44 6.40
C LEU A 747 -23.00 29.99 4.93
N ALA A 748 -24.07 29.32 4.48
CA ALA A 748 -24.22 28.94 3.07
C ALA A 748 -24.37 30.16 2.16
N ASP A 749 -25.22 31.13 2.55
CA ASP A 749 -25.39 32.39 1.81
C ASP A 749 -24.16 33.29 1.92
N GLN A 750 -23.54 33.40 3.10
CA GLN A 750 -22.30 34.19 3.30
C GLN A 750 -21.17 33.77 2.35
N TYR A 751 -21.01 32.46 2.11
CA TYR A 751 -19.97 31.92 1.25
C TYR A 751 -20.45 31.51 -0.15
N ALA A 752 -21.66 31.92 -0.57
CA ALA A 752 -22.23 31.52 -1.86
C ALA A 752 -21.36 31.97 -3.05
N GLU A 753 -20.96 33.25 -3.08
CA GLU A 753 -20.10 33.84 -4.12
C GLU A 753 -18.71 33.17 -4.15
N LEU A 754 -18.15 32.87 -2.99
CA LEU A 754 -16.88 32.14 -2.89
C LEU A 754 -17.02 30.72 -3.45
N GLY A 755 -18.16 30.06 -3.24
CA GLY A 755 -18.50 28.78 -3.85
C GLY A 755 -18.61 28.86 -5.37
N ASP A 756 -19.28 29.89 -5.91
CA ASP A 756 -19.39 30.11 -7.36
C ASP A 756 -18.01 30.38 -7.98
N TRP A 757 -17.18 31.20 -7.32
CA TRP A 757 -15.80 31.45 -7.71
C TRP A 757 -14.98 30.15 -7.71
N CYS A 758 -14.98 29.38 -6.61
CA CYS A 758 -14.22 28.13 -6.54
C CYS A 758 -14.67 27.12 -7.62
N ALA A 759 -15.99 26.99 -7.85
CA ALA A 759 -16.51 26.12 -8.89
C ALA A 759 -16.05 26.56 -10.29
N ALA A 760 -16.08 27.87 -10.58
CA ALA A 760 -15.56 28.42 -11.82
C ALA A 760 -14.05 28.19 -12.00
N ARG A 761 -13.25 28.33 -10.94
CA ARG A 761 -11.80 28.04 -10.96
C ARG A 761 -11.51 26.56 -11.22
N VAL A 762 -12.17 25.62 -10.53
CA VAL A 762 -11.99 24.18 -10.81
C VAL A 762 -12.37 23.86 -12.27
N LEU A 763 -13.41 24.48 -12.83
CA LEU A 763 -13.76 24.31 -14.24
C LEU A 763 -12.69 24.87 -15.23
N GLN A 764 -11.86 25.83 -14.84
CA GLN A 764 -10.75 26.33 -15.66
C GLN A 764 -9.58 25.31 -15.79
N HIS A 765 -9.54 24.27 -14.96
CA HIS A 765 -8.59 23.16 -15.13
C HIS A 765 -8.98 22.20 -16.28
N VAL A 766 -10.16 22.36 -16.88
CA VAL A 766 -10.58 21.64 -18.09
C VAL A 766 -9.99 22.33 -19.33
N GLN A 767 -9.01 21.68 -19.96
CA GLN A 767 -8.20 22.23 -21.05
C GLN A 767 -8.30 21.36 -22.32
N ARG A 768 -7.61 21.78 -23.39
CA ARG A 768 -7.52 21.07 -24.68
C ARG A 768 -8.91 20.71 -25.25
N ASP A 769 -9.76 21.70 -25.46
CA ASP A 769 -11.17 21.55 -25.90
C ASP A 769 -11.99 20.55 -25.06
N GLY A 770 -11.67 20.48 -23.76
CA GLY A 770 -12.27 19.56 -22.81
C GLY A 770 -11.88 18.10 -23.03
N GLN A 771 -10.66 17.84 -23.51
CA GLN A 771 -10.04 16.52 -23.61
C GLN A 771 -8.97 16.27 -22.52
N ALA A 772 -8.68 17.24 -21.66
CA ALA A 772 -7.81 17.04 -20.49
C ALA A 772 -8.31 17.79 -19.25
N VAL A 773 -8.05 17.23 -18.06
CA VAL A 773 -8.05 17.96 -16.78
C VAL A 773 -6.60 18.04 -16.30
N LEU A 774 -6.11 19.26 -16.05
CA LEU A 774 -4.71 19.54 -15.72
C LEU A 774 -4.55 19.99 -14.27
N GLU A 775 -3.52 19.52 -13.57
CA GLU A 775 -3.28 19.84 -12.15
C GLU A 775 -2.92 21.30 -11.90
N THR A 776 -2.39 22.00 -12.90
CA THR A 776 -1.91 23.38 -12.79
C THR A 776 -2.13 24.14 -14.09
N VAL A 777 -2.76 25.31 -14.01
CA VAL A 777 -3.01 26.24 -15.12
C VAL A 777 -2.48 27.63 -14.74
N SER A 778 -2.44 28.58 -15.67
CA SER A 778 -2.14 29.98 -15.35
C SER A 778 -3.23 30.58 -14.44
N GLU A 779 -2.95 31.71 -13.80
CA GLU A 779 -3.98 32.43 -13.02
C GLU A 779 -5.16 32.92 -13.88
N ASP A 780 -4.99 33.03 -15.21
CA ASP A 780 -6.03 33.30 -16.21
C ASP A 780 -6.73 32.02 -16.75
N GLY A 781 -6.45 30.85 -16.17
CA GLY A 781 -7.06 29.58 -16.57
C GLY A 781 -6.61 29.05 -17.93
N GLN A 782 -5.33 29.26 -18.30
CA GLN A 782 -4.75 28.76 -19.55
C GLN A 782 -3.75 27.62 -19.30
N GLU A 783 -3.61 26.68 -20.24
CA GLU A 783 -2.60 25.62 -20.17
C GLU A 783 -1.16 26.20 -20.11
N LEU A 784 -0.35 25.68 -19.19
CA LEU A 784 1.05 26.08 -19.02
C LEU A 784 2.02 25.14 -19.78
N PRO A 785 3.16 25.65 -20.28
CA PRO A 785 4.13 24.82 -20.99
C PRO A 785 4.93 23.89 -20.06
N GLY A 786 5.37 22.77 -20.62
CA GLY A 786 6.27 21.81 -19.95
C GLY A 786 5.59 20.94 -18.89
N CYS A 787 6.40 20.25 -18.10
CA CYS A 787 5.92 19.19 -17.20
C CYS A 787 4.99 19.67 -16.07
N LEU A 788 4.93 20.97 -15.78
CA LEU A 788 4.05 21.53 -14.75
C LEU A 788 2.60 21.63 -15.25
N GLY A 789 2.38 22.22 -16.43
CA GLY A 789 1.03 22.39 -16.97
C GLY A 789 0.42 21.09 -17.48
N ARG A 790 1.21 20.21 -18.10
CA ARG A 790 0.73 18.93 -18.61
C ARG A 790 0.46 17.87 -17.54
N GLN A 791 0.82 18.11 -16.29
CA GLN A 791 0.63 17.13 -15.21
C GLN A 791 -0.87 16.89 -14.97
N GLN A 792 -1.27 15.63 -14.88
CA GLN A 792 -2.62 15.22 -14.54
C GLN A 792 -2.61 14.30 -13.31
N ASN A 793 -3.66 14.35 -12.48
CA ASN A 793 -3.93 13.36 -11.45
C ASN A 793 -5.38 12.87 -11.56
N PRO A 794 -5.62 11.65 -12.09
CA PRO A 794 -6.98 11.12 -12.28
C PRO A 794 -7.82 11.08 -10.98
N GLY A 795 -7.20 10.74 -9.85
CA GLY A 795 -7.87 10.71 -8.55
C GLY A 795 -8.31 12.08 -8.06
N HIS A 796 -7.48 13.10 -8.28
CA HIS A 796 -7.76 14.48 -7.89
C HIS A 796 -8.87 15.09 -8.75
N ALA A 797 -8.89 14.80 -10.06
CA ALA A 797 -9.99 15.16 -10.94
C ALA A 797 -11.31 14.47 -10.54
N LEU A 798 -11.26 13.22 -10.08
CA LEU A 798 -12.45 12.52 -9.55
C LEU A 798 -12.93 13.08 -8.20
N GLU A 799 -12.02 13.53 -7.32
CA GLU A 799 -12.37 14.25 -6.08
C GLU A 799 -13.00 15.62 -6.38
N ALA A 800 -12.40 16.40 -7.31
CA ALA A 800 -12.96 17.63 -7.83
C ALA A 800 -14.36 17.42 -8.42
N GLY A 801 -14.53 16.33 -9.17
CA GLY A 801 -15.80 15.93 -9.77
C GLY A 801 -16.90 15.79 -8.74
N TRP A 802 -16.69 15.03 -7.65
CA TRP A 802 -17.75 14.85 -6.67
C TRP A 802 -17.98 16.08 -5.77
N PHE A 803 -16.96 16.92 -5.51
CA PHE A 803 -17.19 18.24 -4.90
C PHE A 803 -18.09 19.12 -5.78
N LEU A 804 -17.86 19.15 -7.10
CA LEU A 804 -18.69 19.90 -8.05
C LEU A 804 -20.09 19.30 -8.21
N LEU A 805 -20.25 17.97 -8.09
CA LEU A 805 -21.57 17.33 -8.06
C LEU A 805 -22.37 17.77 -6.83
N GLU A 806 -21.78 17.72 -5.63
CA GLU A 806 -22.44 18.16 -4.39
C GLU A 806 -22.81 19.66 -4.45
N TYR A 807 -21.94 20.50 -5.01
CA TYR A 807 -22.25 21.92 -5.24
C TYR A 807 -23.41 22.12 -6.22
N ALA A 808 -23.36 21.45 -7.39
CA ALA A 808 -24.42 21.48 -8.38
C ALA A 808 -25.76 20.94 -7.83
N ARG A 809 -25.71 19.93 -6.96
CA ARG A 809 -26.87 19.33 -6.28
C ARG A 809 -27.53 20.32 -5.31
N ARG A 810 -26.75 21.13 -4.58
CA ARG A 810 -27.29 22.21 -3.72
C ARG A 810 -27.86 23.38 -4.52
N LYS A 811 -27.18 23.80 -5.59
CA LYS A 811 -27.63 24.88 -6.50
C LYS A 811 -28.79 24.45 -7.43
N GLY A 812 -29.06 23.15 -7.56
CA GLY A 812 -30.05 22.60 -8.50
C GLY A 812 -29.58 22.56 -9.96
N ASP A 813 -28.31 22.85 -10.25
CA ASP A 813 -27.80 23.04 -11.60
C ASP A 813 -27.62 21.68 -12.34
N ALA A 814 -28.50 21.44 -13.31
CA ALA A 814 -28.45 20.27 -14.18
C ALA A 814 -27.38 20.36 -15.29
N ALA A 815 -27.02 21.57 -15.73
CA ALA A 815 -26.03 21.78 -16.79
C ALA A 815 -24.60 21.61 -16.24
N LEU A 816 -24.33 22.16 -15.05
CA LEU A 816 -23.08 21.89 -14.32
C LEU A 816 -22.94 20.40 -14.02
N ARG A 817 -23.98 19.74 -13.48
CA ARG A 817 -23.97 18.30 -13.20
C ARG A 817 -23.62 17.46 -14.45
N ALA A 818 -24.23 17.75 -15.60
CA ALA A 818 -23.93 17.04 -16.84
C ALA A 818 -22.46 17.24 -17.29
N ARG A 819 -21.97 18.49 -17.26
CA ARG A 819 -20.57 18.83 -17.59
C ARG A 819 -19.57 18.13 -16.66
N VAL A 820 -19.89 18.04 -15.37
CA VAL A 820 -19.03 17.39 -14.36
C VAL A 820 -18.94 15.88 -14.58
N ILE A 821 -20.07 15.22 -14.88
CA ILE A 821 -20.09 13.79 -15.22
C ILE A 821 -19.24 13.51 -16.47
N GLU A 822 -19.30 14.37 -17.49
CA GLU A 822 -18.49 14.22 -18.70
C GLU A 822 -16.99 14.47 -18.42
N LYS A 823 -16.63 15.62 -17.84
CA LYS A 823 -15.25 16.12 -17.82
C LYS A 823 -14.44 15.72 -16.59
N PHE A 824 -15.07 15.40 -15.47
CA PHE A 824 -14.39 15.04 -14.21
C PHE A 824 -14.62 13.59 -13.76
N LEU A 825 -15.66 12.91 -14.27
CA LEU A 825 -15.87 11.48 -14.01
C LEU A 825 -15.43 10.61 -15.19
N TRP A 826 -16.08 10.75 -16.35
CA TRP A 826 -15.77 9.91 -17.51
C TRP A 826 -14.37 10.14 -18.07
N LEU A 827 -14.03 11.39 -18.39
CA LEU A 827 -12.74 11.70 -19.01
C LEU A 827 -11.51 11.24 -18.18
N PRO A 828 -11.37 11.56 -16.87
CA PRO A 828 -10.18 11.17 -16.11
C PRO A 828 -10.13 9.67 -15.79
N PHE A 829 -11.28 8.99 -15.76
CA PHE A 829 -11.31 7.53 -15.62
C PHE A 829 -10.87 6.82 -16.91
N CYS A 830 -11.37 7.27 -18.06
CA CYS A 830 -10.98 6.72 -19.36
C CYS A 830 -9.50 6.95 -19.70
N SER A 831 -8.90 8.06 -19.28
CA SER A 831 -7.44 8.26 -19.41
C SER A 831 -6.65 7.53 -18.31
N GLY A 832 -7.14 7.56 -17.07
CA GLY A 832 -6.39 7.18 -15.88
C GLY A 832 -6.42 5.70 -15.52
N TRP A 833 -7.38 4.91 -16.04
CA TRP A 833 -7.50 3.50 -15.71
C TRP A 833 -6.48 2.63 -16.47
N ASP A 834 -5.63 1.94 -15.73
CA ASP A 834 -4.69 0.96 -16.27
C ASP A 834 -5.43 -0.27 -16.81
N SER A 835 -5.40 -0.46 -18.13
CA SER A 835 -6.09 -1.56 -18.82
C SER A 835 -5.35 -2.91 -18.72
N GLU A 836 -4.06 -2.93 -18.37
CA GLU A 836 -3.25 -4.14 -18.25
C GLU A 836 -3.33 -4.75 -16.84
N HIS A 837 -3.40 -3.91 -15.81
CA HIS A 837 -3.32 -4.35 -14.41
C HIS A 837 -4.54 -3.97 -13.56
N GLY A 838 -5.38 -3.05 -14.05
CA GLY A 838 -6.49 -2.46 -13.33
C GLY A 838 -6.08 -1.31 -12.40
N GLY A 839 -7.06 -0.50 -12.01
CA GLY A 839 -6.88 0.62 -11.10
C GLY A 839 -6.33 1.88 -11.76
N LEU A 840 -6.58 3.02 -11.12
CA LEU A 840 -6.15 4.34 -11.58
C LEU A 840 -4.65 4.55 -11.35
N PHE A 841 -3.96 5.03 -12.39
CA PHE A 841 -2.63 5.65 -12.26
C PHE A 841 -2.66 6.85 -11.31
N TYR A 842 -1.56 7.11 -10.61
CA TYR A 842 -1.48 8.21 -9.66
C TYR A 842 -1.21 9.55 -10.36
N PHE A 843 -0.36 9.57 -11.40
CA PHE A 843 -0.14 10.76 -12.23
C PHE A 843 -0.05 10.37 -13.71
N GLN A 844 -0.34 11.33 -14.59
CA GLN A 844 -0.15 11.22 -16.05
C GLN A 844 0.41 12.53 -16.60
N ASP A 845 0.86 12.52 -17.87
CA ASP A 845 1.23 13.70 -18.64
C ASP A 845 0.30 13.80 -19.85
N ALA A 846 -0.30 14.97 -20.09
CA ALA A 846 -1.33 15.18 -21.09
C ALA A 846 -0.87 14.98 -22.56
N ASP A 847 0.44 14.97 -22.83
CA ASP A 847 1.01 14.61 -24.16
C ASP A 847 1.26 13.09 -24.30
N GLY A 848 0.92 12.27 -23.29
CA GLY A 848 1.26 10.84 -23.26
C GLY A 848 2.75 10.56 -23.00
N LEU A 849 3.50 11.57 -22.57
CA LEU A 849 4.92 11.46 -22.22
C LEU A 849 5.11 10.77 -20.86
N CYS A 850 6.34 10.33 -20.55
CA CYS A 850 6.65 9.79 -19.22
C CYS A 850 6.51 10.92 -18.16
N PRO A 851 5.65 10.77 -17.14
CA PRO A 851 5.52 11.77 -16.07
C PRO A 851 6.82 11.95 -15.28
N THR A 852 7.02 13.15 -14.72
CA THR A 852 8.21 13.45 -13.90
C THR A 852 8.06 12.96 -12.45
N GLN A 853 6.82 12.89 -11.97
CA GLN A 853 6.43 12.19 -10.75
C GLN A 853 6.78 10.74 -10.95
N LEU A 854 7.79 10.29 -10.24
CA LEU A 854 8.48 9.06 -10.60
C LEU A 854 7.64 7.86 -10.08
N GLU A 855 6.78 8.11 -9.09
CA GLU A 855 5.73 7.25 -8.55
C GLU A 855 4.43 7.20 -9.38
N TRP A 856 4.38 7.83 -10.57
CA TRP A 856 3.15 8.00 -11.37
C TRP A 856 2.35 6.71 -11.62
N ALA A 857 3.04 5.60 -11.86
CA ALA A 857 2.42 4.32 -12.18
C ALA A 857 1.84 3.59 -10.94
N MET A 858 2.13 4.06 -9.72
CA MET A 858 1.66 3.43 -8.50
C MET A 858 0.14 3.53 -8.37
N LYS A 859 -0.47 2.49 -7.77
CA LYS A 859 -1.91 2.48 -7.48
C LYS A 859 -2.06 2.84 -6.00
N LEU A 860 -2.49 4.07 -5.71
CA LEU A 860 -2.72 4.56 -4.35
C LEU A 860 -4.16 4.31 -3.91
N TRP A 861 -4.39 4.20 -2.60
CA TRP A 861 -5.72 3.98 -2.04
C TRP A 861 -6.70 5.11 -2.37
N TRP A 862 -6.28 6.37 -2.17
CA TRP A 862 -7.22 7.50 -2.18
C TRP A 862 -7.84 7.80 -3.55
N PRO A 863 -7.13 7.76 -4.71
CA PRO A 863 -7.78 7.93 -6.02
C PRO A 863 -8.96 6.98 -6.25
N HIS A 864 -8.86 5.76 -5.69
CA HIS A 864 -9.91 4.76 -5.79
C HIS A 864 -11.05 4.99 -4.80
N ASN A 865 -10.75 5.46 -3.58
CA ASN A 865 -11.76 5.91 -2.61
C ASN A 865 -12.62 7.04 -3.19
N GLU A 866 -12.00 8.03 -3.85
CA GLU A 866 -12.73 9.16 -4.43
C GLU A 866 -13.48 8.77 -5.71
N ALA A 867 -12.91 7.89 -6.54
CA ALA A 867 -13.61 7.30 -7.67
C ALA A 867 -14.89 6.54 -7.25
N MET A 868 -14.85 5.76 -6.16
CA MET A 868 -16.05 5.10 -5.61
C MET A 868 -17.14 6.12 -5.25
N VAL A 869 -16.79 7.21 -4.56
CA VAL A 869 -17.73 8.28 -4.20
C VAL A 869 -18.28 8.97 -5.44
N ALA A 870 -17.40 9.35 -6.37
CA ALA A 870 -17.78 10.08 -7.58
C ALA A 870 -18.74 9.30 -8.47
N PHE A 871 -18.46 8.03 -8.77
CA PHE A 871 -19.34 7.21 -9.61
C PHE A 871 -20.69 6.92 -8.96
N LEU A 872 -20.72 6.66 -7.67
CA LEU A 872 -21.96 6.39 -6.94
C LEU A 872 -22.82 7.64 -6.77
N MET A 873 -22.21 8.81 -6.55
CA MET A 873 -22.89 10.11 -6.52
C MET A 873 -23.41 10.49 -7.92
N GLY A 874 -22.59 10.29 -8.96
CA GLY A 874 -22.97 10.50 -10.35
C GLY A 874 -24.18 9.65 -10.75
N TYR A 875 -24.20 8.36 -10.38
CA TYR A 875 -25.37 7.49 -10.56
C TYR A 875 -26.58 7.95 -9.72
N SER A 876 -26.39 8.35 -8.45
CA SER A 876 -27.48 8.89 -7.61
C SER A 876 -28.20 10.07 -8.28
N ASP A 877 -27.48 10.96 -8.96
CA ASP A 877 -28.01 12.24 -9.40
C ASP A 877 -28.33 12.30 -10.91
N SER A 878 -27.97 11.26 -11.66
CA SER A 878 -28.30 11.10 -13.10
C SER A 878 -29.17 9.88 -13.41
N GLY A 879 -29.03 8.79 -12.65
CA GLY A 879 -29.60 7.47 -12.97
C GLY A 879 -28.90 6.73 -14.12
N ASP A 880 -27.71 7.17 -14.57
CA ASP A 880 -26.96 6.50 -15.64
C ASP A 880 -26.32 5.19 -15.16
N PRO A 881 -26.78 4.01 -15.63
CA PRO A 881 -26.25 2.71 -15.17
C PRO A 881 -24.78 2.47 -15.58
N ALA A 882 -24.24 3.21 -16.56
CA ALA A 882 -22.82 3.11 -16.91
C ALA A 882 -21.92 3.62 -15.77
N LEU A 883 -22.34 4.67 -15.05
CA LEU A 883 -21.64 5.14 -13.84
C LEU A 883 -21.71 4.10 -12.71
N LEU A 884 -22.84 3.39 -12.55
CA LEU A 884 -22.95 2.30 -11.56
C LEU A 884 -22.03 1.12 -11.91
N HIS A 885 -21.86 0.81 -13.19
CA HIS A 885 -20.90 -0.21 -13.62
C HIS A 885 -19.45 0.19 -13.27
N CYS A 886 -19.07 1.45 -13.50
CA CYS A 886 -17.76 1.98 -13.08
C CYS A 886 -17.59 1.97 -11.55
N PHE A 887 -18.64 2.28 -10.78
CA PHE A 887 -18.62 2.10 -9.32
C PHE A 887 -18.30 0.65 -8.94
N TYR A 888 -18.96 -0.35 -9.53
CA TYR A 888 -18.67 -1.76 -9.25
C TYR A 888 -17.25 -2.17 -9.65
N GLN A 889 -16.78 -1.75 -10.83
CA GLN A 889 -15.42 -2.03 -11.32
C GLN A 889 -14.34 -1.46 -10.38
N VAL A 890 -14.50 -0.19 -9.96
CA VAL A 890 -13.59 0.45 -9.00
C VAL A 890 -13.71 -0.23 -7.64
N ALA A 891 -14.92 -0.44 -7.13
CA ALA A 891 -15.14 -1.00 -5.79
C ALA A 891 -14.59 -2.42 -5.66
N GLU A 892 -14.80 -3.32 -6.65
CA GLU A 892 -14.26 -4.67 -6.63
C GLU A 892 -12.73 -4.67 -6.65
N TYR A 893 -12.12 -3.92 -7.59
CA TYR A 893 -10.66 -3.76 -7.64
C TYR A 893 -10.12 -3.28 -6.30
N THR A 894 -10.76 -2.27 -5.71
CA THR A 894 -10.30 -1.62 -4.49
C THR A 894 -10.42 -2.54 -3.28
N PHE A 895 -11.58 -3.19 -3.11
CA PHE A 895 -11.84 -4.15 -2.04
C PHE A 895 -11.00 -5.43 -2.17
N ARG A 896 -10.48 -5.74 -3.36
CA ARG A 896 -9.61 -6.89 -3.62
C ARG A 896 -8.12 -6.58 -3.46
N ARG A 897 -7.68 -5.34 -3.73
CA ARG A 897 -6.25 -4.98 -3.80
C ARG A 897 -5.73 -4.22 -2.59
N PHE A 898 -6.51 -3.32 -1.98
CA PHE A 898 -6.02 -2.48 -0.89
C PHE A 898 -6.31 -3.03 0.50
N ARG A 899 -7.40 -3.78 0.70
CA ARG A 899 -7.78 -4.29 2.03
C ARG A 899 -6.75 -5.25 2.59
N ASP A 900 -6.48 -5.13 3.89
CA ASP A 900 -5.71 -6.13 4.64
C ASP A 900 -6.65 -6.97 5.54
N PRO A 901 -7.16 -8.11 5.03
CA PRO A 901 -8.09 -8.94 5.79
C PRO A 901 -7.46 -9.66 6.99
N GLU A 902 -6.13 -9.57 7.20
CA GLU A 902 -5.43 -10.11 8.37
C GLU A 902 -5.51 -9.14 9.56
N PHE A 903 -5.16 -7.86 9.35
CA PHE A 903 -5.01 -6.87 10.44
C PHE A 903 -6.03 -5.71 10.44
N GLY A 904 -6.87 -5.58 9.41
CA GLY A 904 -7.79 -4.44 9.27
C GLY A 904 -7.12 -3.15 8.78
N GLU A 905 -7.95 -2.18 8.40
CA GLU A 905 -7.57 -1.08 7.50
C GLU A 905 -6.95 -1.58 6.17
N TRP A 906 -6.68 -0.62 5.29
CA TRP A 906 -6.21 -0.83 3.93
C TRP A 906 -4.74 -0.40 3.82
N PHE A 907 -3.97 -1.07 2.96
CA PHE A 907 -2.68 -0.55 2.52
C PHE A 907 -2.87 0.78 1.79
N GLY A 908 -1.93 1.71 1.96
CA GLY A 908 -1.96 2.96 1.18
C GLY A 908 -1.45 2.78 -0.25
N TYR A 909 -0.39 1.99 -0.43
CA TYR A 909 0.49 2.14 -1.59
C TYR A 909 0.77 0.79 -2.24
N LEU A 910 0.32 0.63 -3.49
CA LEU A 910 0.60 -0.52 -4.33
C LEU A 910 1.48 -0.15 -5.52
N THR A 911 2.18 -1.12 -6.07
CA THR A 911 2.85 -1.03 -7.37
C THR A 911 1.83 -0.98 -8.51
N GLN A 912 2.28 -0.78 -9.75
CA GLN A 912 1.37 -0.73 -10.92
C GLN A 912 0.57 -2.03 -11.07
N GLU A 913 1.19 -3.19 -10.83
CA GLU A 913 0.58 -4.53 -10.93
C GLU A 913 -0.37 -4.85 -9.75
N GLY A 914 -0.52 -3.91 -8.81
CA GLY A 914 -1.33 -4.05 -7.61
C GLY A 914 -0.72 -5.00 -6.57
N LYS A 915 0.62 -5.09 -6.48
CA LYS A 915 1.34 -5.71 -5.33
C LYS A 915 1.54 -4.65 -4.24
N VAL A 916 1.58 -5.03 -2.96
CA VAL A 916 1.77 -4.08 -1.85
C VAL A 916 3.20 -3.50 -1.87
N ALA A 917 3.32 -2.18 -2.08
CA ALA A 917 4.60 -1.48 -2.12
C ALA A 917 5.05 -0.98 -0.74
N LEU A 918 4.12 -0.42 0.06
CA LEU A 918 4.35 -0.08 1.45
C LEU A 918 3.27 -0.70 2.33
N THR A 919 3.69 -1.47 3.34
CA THR A 919 2.79 -2.24 4.23
C THR A 919 2.14 -1.40 5.35
N ILE A 920 2.36 -0.09 5.37
CA ILE A 920 1.82 0.83 6.39
C ILE A 920 0.32 1.06 6.18
N LYS A 921 -0.41 1.19 7.29
CA LYS A 921 -1.85 1.52 7.32
C LYS A 921 -2.08 3.01 7.51
N GLY A 922 -1.13 3.70 8.13
CA GLY A 922 -1.04 5.16 8.13
C GLY A 922 0.41 5.64 8.09
N GLY A 923 0.59 6.92 7.82
CA GLY A 923 1.89 7.57 7.68
C GLY A 923 1.73 9.05 7.39
N PRO A 924 2.74 9.74 6.82
CA PRO A 924 2.73 11.20 6.63
C PRO A 924 1.52 11.77 5.86
N TYR A 925 0.91 10.96 4.98
CA TYR A 925 -0.22 11.35 4.13
C TYR A 925 -1.44 10.42 4.23
N LYS A 926 -1.36 9.31 4.98
CA LYS A 926 -2.47 8.38 5.20
C LYS A 926 -2.87 8.35 6.68
N GLY A 927 -4.14 8.65 6.95
CA GLY A 927 -4.74 8.63 8.28
C GLY A 927 -6.22 8.26 8.17
N CYS A 928 -6.93 8.33 9.30
CA CYS A 928 -8.39 8.19 9.39
C CYS A 928 -9.10 9.30 8.59
N PHE A 929 -9.29 9.09 7.27
CA PHE A 929 -9.97 10.04 6.38
C PHE A 929 -10.55 9.38 5.12
N HIS A 930 -9.80 9.31 3.99
CA HIS A 930 -10.33 8.88 2.69
C HIS A 930 -11.04 7.52 2.73
N VAL A 931 -10.49 6.53 3.46
CA VAL A 931 -11.12 5.21 3.62
C VAL A 931 -12.45 5.32 4.39
N PRO A 932 -12.50 5.75 5.67
CA PRO A 932 -13.78 5.85 6.38
C PRO A 932 -14.76 6.85 5.75
N ARG A 933 -14.30 7.98 5.18
CA ARG A 933 -15.13 8.96 4.44
C ARG A 933 -15.83 8.32 3.25
N SER A 934 -15.08 7.69 2.35
CA SER A 934 -15.67 7.06 1.17
C SER A 934 -16.62 5.92 1.54
N LEU A 935 -16.32 5.15 2.59
CA LEU A 935 -17.19 4.09 3.07
C LEU A 935 -18.50 4.60 3.67
N VAL A 936 -18.50 5.64 4.53
CA VAL A 936 -19.76 6.21 5.05
C VAL A 936 -20.57 6.88 3.94
N MET A 937 -19.94 7.65 3.05
CA MET A 937 -20.64 8.28 1.93
C MET A 937 -21.22 7.23 0.97
N CYS A 938 -20.51 6.13 0.72
CA CYS A 938 -21.06 5.01 -0.04
C CYS A 938 -22.22 4.31 0.69
N GLU A 939 -22.13 4.12 2.02
CA GLU A 939 -23.22 3.49 2.78
C GLU A 939 -24.49 4.38 2.78
N GLU A 940 -24.34 5.68 2.97
CA GLU A 940 -25.42 6.68 2.92
C GLU A 940 -26.07 6.73 1.53
N MET A 941 -25.27 6.77 0.46
CA MET A 941 -25.78 6.78 -0.92
C MET A 941 -26.41 5.45 -1.34
N LEU A 942 -25.81 4.30 -1.00
CA LEU A 942 -26.39 2.98 -1.26
C LEU A 942 -27.71 2.81 -0.48
N ASP A 943 -27.77 3.27 0.77
CA ASP A 943 -29.04 3.29 1.51
C ASP A 943 -30.07 4.21 0.87
N ALA A 944 -29.69 5.40 0.39
CA ALA A 944 -30.58 6.30 -0.34
C ALA A 944 -31.10 5.70 -1.66
N LEU A 945 -30.27 4.95 -2.38
CA LEU A 945 -30.66 4.23 -3.61
C LEU A 945 -31.59 3.05 -3.31
N LEU A 946 -31.25 2.23 -2.32
CA LEU A 946 -32.10 1.14 -1.84
C LEU A 946 -33.42 1.64 -1.24
N LYS A 947 -33.42 2.85 -0.67
CA LYS A 947 -34.60 3.60 -0.22
C LYS A 947 -35.51 3.98 -1.40
N ARG A 948 -34.95 4.33 -2.57
CA ARG A 948 -35.70 4.59 -3.82
C ARG A 948 -36.24 3.31 -4.47
N LEU A 949 -35.49 2.19 -4.43
CA LEU A 949 -35.82 0.94 -5.16
C LEU A 949 -36.93 0.07 -4.52
N GLY A 950 -37.23 0.19 -3.23
CA GLY A 950 -38.45 -0.38 -2.62
C GLY A 950 -38.39 -1.80 -2.06
N PRO A 951 -39.36 -2.23 -1.22
CA PRO A 951 -39.26 -3.46 -0.41
C PRO A 951 -39.05 -4.71 -1.28
N ALA A 952 -38.29 -5.67 -0.76
CA ALA A 952 -37.87 -6.83 -1.52
C ALA A 952 -39.00 -7.86 -1.75
N PRO A 953 -38.91 -8.70 -2.80
CA PRO A 953 -39.61 -9.98 -2.82
C PRO A 953 -39.12 -10.89 -1.69
N VAL A 954 -39.79 -12.03 -1.49
CA VAL A 954 -39.39 -13.05 -0.50
C VAL A 954 -37.95 -13.50 -0.77
N ARG A 955 -37.06 -13.35 0.23
CA ARG A 955 -35.60 -13.38 0.01
C ARG A 955 -34.92 -14.66 0.46
N SER A 956 -35.51 -15.39 1.39
CA SER A 956 -34.83 -16.50 2.07
C SER A 956 -35.80 -17.61 2.48
N PRO A 957 -35.30 -18.83 2.77
CA PRO A 957 -36.07 -19.87 3.45
C PRO A 957 -36.59 -19.40 4.82
N GLU A 958 -35.89 -18.48 5.48
CA GLU A 958 -36.29 -17.91 6.78
C GLU A 958 -37.50 -16.98 6.63
N ASP A 959 -37.64 -16.27 5.52
CA ASP A 959 -38.84 -15.48 5.22
C ASP A 959 -40.08 -16.37 5.04
N LEU A 960 -39.94 -17.54 4.40
CA LEU A 960 -41.04 -18.51 4.30
C LEU A 960 -41.43 -19.04 5.70
N MET A 961 -40.46 -19.27 6.59
CA MET A 961 -40.73 -19.61 8.00
C MET A 961 -41.42 -18.46 8.74
N ASN A 962 -40.99 -17.22 8.54
CA ASN A 962 -41.57 -16.03 9.15
C ASN A 962 -42.96 -15.68 8.59
N MET A 963 -43.24 -15.98 7.32
CA MET A 963 -44.57 -15.91 6.69
C MET A 963 -45.51 -16.97 7.28
N GLN A 964 -45.06 -18.21 7.46
CA GLN A 964 -45.86 -19.23 8.15
C GLN A 964 -46.10 -18.84 9.63
N HIS A 965 -45.09 -18.32 10.33
CA HIS A 965 -45.26 -17.80 11.70
C HIS A 965 -46.24 -16.60 11.74
N CYS A 966 -46.25 -15.75 10.70
CA CYS A 966 -47.23 -14.68 10.57
C CYS A 966 -48.63 -15.22 10.24
N ASN A 967 -48.77 -16.35 9.53
CA ASN A 967 -50.04 -17.05 9.33
C ASN A 967 -50.60 -17.54 10.68
N LEU A 968 -49.82 -18.34 11.40
CA LEU A 968 -50.16 -18.96 12.69
C LEU A 968 -50.65 -17.94 13.74
N LEU A 969 -50.17 -16.69 13.67
CA LEU A 969 -50.59 -15.60 14.55
C LEU A 969 -51.82 -14.80 14.07
N CYS A 970 -52.26 -14.98 12.82
CA CYS A 970 -53.23 -14.10 12.14
C CYS A 970 -54.48 -14.80 11.59
N LEU A 971 -54.40 -16.08 11.21
CA LEU A 971 -55.43 -16.82 10.47
C LEU A 971 -55.67 -18.22 11.09
N PRO A 972 -56.89 -18.78 10.99
CA PRO A 972 -57.18 -20.15 11.43
C PRO A 972 -56.68 -21.20 10.44
N GLU A 973 -56.72 -20.92 9.14
CA GLU A 973 -56.26 -21.82 8.07
C GLU A 973 -54.73 -21.75 7.89
N ASN A 974 -54.06 -22.84 8.21
CA ASN A 974 -52.61 -22.92 8.29
C ASN A 974 -52.04 -23.94 7.31
N TYR A 975 -51.21 -23.48 6.38
CA TYR A 975 -50.61 -24.33 5.35
C TYR A 975 -49.31 -24.99 5.82
N GLN A 976 -49.07 -26.23 5.37
CA GLN A 976 -47.79 -26.92 5.57
C GLN A 976 -46.66 -26.21 4.81
N MET A 977 -45.44 -26.21 5.36
CA MET A 977 -44.28 -25.48 4.80
C MET A 977 -43.98 -25.83 3.33
N LYS A 978 -44.24 -27.08 2.91
CA LYS A 978 -44.14 -27.53 1.51
C LYS A 978 -44.92 -26.63 0.52
N TYR A 979 -46.04 -26.05 0.97
CA TYR A 979 -46.92 -25.21 0.14
C TYR A 979 -46.40 -23.78 0.01
N TYR A 980 -45.69 -23.27 1.03
CA TYR A 980 -44.94 -22.02 0.96
C TYR A 980 -43.75 -22.16 0.01
N PHE A 981 -42.99 -23.26 0.10
CA PHE A 981 -41.93 -23.57 -0.88
C PHE A 981 -42.47 -23.74 -2.30
N TYR A 982 -43.61 -24.40 -2.49
CA TYR A 982 -44.25 -24.51 -3.80
C TYR A 982 -44.50 -23.13 -4.45
N HIS A 983 -45.12 -22.20 -3.71
CA HIS A 983 -45.34 -20.84 -4.21
C HIS A 983 -44.04 -20.07 -4.47
N GLY A 984 -43.06 -20.18 -3.56
CA GLY A 984 -41.76 -19.51 -3.71
C GLY A 984 -40.88 -20.05 -4.83
N LEU A 985 -41.09 -21.31 -5.26
CA LEU A 985 -40.37 -21.93 -6.38
C LEU A 985 -41.08 -21.72 -7.73
N SER A 986 -42.42 -21.77 -7.75
CA SER A 986 -43.20 -21.61 -9.00
C SER A 986 -43.45 -20.15 -9.38
N TRP A 987 -43.71 -19.27 -8.40
CA TRP A 987 -44.04 -17.85 -8.62
C TRP A 987 -43.36 -16.90 -7.62
N PRO A 988 -42.01 -16.91 -7.49
CA PRO A 988 -41.27 -16.03 -6.56
C PRO A 988 -41.62 -14.54 -6.70
N GLN A 989 -42.01 -14.09 -7.89
CA GLN A 989 -42.36 -12.70 -8.20
C GLN A 989 -43.77 -12.27 -7.74
N LEU A 990 -44.64 -13.18 -7.28
CA LEU A 990 -46.03 -12.86 -6.92
C LEU A 990 -46.29 -12.68 -5.42
N SER A 991 -45.37 -13.12 -4.57
CA SER A 991 -45.52 -13.09 -3.11
C SER A 991 -44.66 -12.00 -2.48
N TYR A 992 -45.24 -11.22 -1.57
CA TYR A 992 -44.60 -10.04 -0.97
C TYR A 992 -44.77 -10.01 0.56
N ILE A 993 -43.79 -9.44 1.25
CA ILE A 993 -43.77 -9.27 2.70
C ILE A 993 -43.74 -7.78 3.08
N ALA A 994 -44.17 -7.48 4.30
CA ALA A 994 -44.08 -6.17 4.92
C ALA A 994 -43.44 -6.31 6.31
N GLU A 995 -42.44 -5.48 6.60
CA GLU A 995 -41.62 -5.51 7.82
C GLU A 995 -41.87 -4.27 8.70
N ASP A 996 -41.58 -4.39 10.00
CA ASP A 996 -41.46 -3.24 10.90
C ASP A 996 -40.02 -2.68 10.93
N GLU A 997 -39.81 -1.60 11.67
CA GLU A 997 -38.51 -0.90 11.82
C GLU A 997 -37.39 -1.79 12.38
N ASN A 998 -37.72 -2.96 12.95
CA ASN A 998 -36.77 -3.94 13.49
C ASN A 998 -36.55 -5.13 12.53
N GLY A 999 -36.98 -5.01 11.26
CA GLY A 999 -36.85 -6.06 10.24
C GLY A 999 -37.78 -7.26 10.44
N LYS A 1000 -38.82 -7.15 11.29
CA LYS A 1000 -39.70 -8.28 11.61
C LYS A 1000 -40.91 -8.27 10.70
N ILE A 1001 -41.20 -9.38 10.01
CA ILE A 1001 -42.38 -9.50 9.14
C ILE A 1001 -43.66 -9.21 9.94
N VAL A 1002 -44.41 -8.17 9.59
CA VAL A 1002 -45.70 -7.76 10.16
C VAL A 1002 -46.89 -8.02 9.25
N GLY A 1003 -46.65 -8.31 7.97
CA GLY A 1003 -47.67 -8.84 7.06
C GLY A 1003 -47.08 -9.49 5.82
N TYR A 1004 -47.90 -10.23 5.08
CA TYR A 1004 -47.51 -10.81 3.80
C TYR A 1004 -48.74 -11.08 2.91
N VAL A 1005 -48.49 -11.22 1.60
CA VAL A 1005 -49.39 -11.82 0.62
C VAL A 1005 -48.69 -13.01 -0.03
N LEU A 1006 -49.41 -14.12 -0.20
CA LEU A 1006 -48.97 -15.33 -0.89
C LEU A 1006 -49.91 -15.55 -2.08
N ALA A 1007 -49.36 -15.61 -3.29
CA ALA A 1007 -50.14 -15.63 -4.51
C ALA A 1007 -49.50 -16.49 -5.60
N LYS A 1008 -50.33 -16.95 -6.54
CA LYS A 1008 -49.97 -17.80 -7.67
C LYS A 1008 -50.64 -17.32 -8.97
N MET A 1009 -50.25 -17.90 -10.10
CA MET A 1009 -51.12 -17.98 -11.28
C MET A 1009 -52.00 -19.23 -11.18
N GLU A 1010 -53.16 -19.23 -11.86
CA GLU A 1010 -53.78 -20.50 -12.27
C GLU A 1010 -53.16 -20.97 -13.59
N GLU A 1011 -53.05 -22.30 -13.74
CA GLU A 1011 -52.26 -22.95 -14.80
C GLU A 1011 -53.13 -23.75 -15.79
N ASP A 1012 -54.45 -23.58 -15.76
CA ASP A 1012 -55.38 -24.23 -16.70
C ASP A 1012 -55.23 -23.63 -18.11
N PRO A 1013 -54.83 -24.40 -19.14
CA PRO A 1013 -54.59 -23.87 -20.49
C PRO A 1013 -55.84 -23.35 -21.22
N ASP A 1014 -57.04 -23.77 -20.82
CA ASP A 1014 -58.30 -23.39 -21.45
C ASP A 1014 -58.93 -22.13 -20.82
N ASP A 1015 -58.44 -21.68 -19.65
CA ASP A 1015 -58.95 -20.48 -18.95
C ASP A 1015 -58.12 -19.21 -19.26
N VAL A 1016 -58.73 -18.05 -18.98
CA VAL A 1016 -58.09 -16.74 -19.14
C VAL A 1016 -56.95 -16.60 -18.11
N PRO A 1017 -55.72 -16.21 -18.54
CA PRO A 1017 -54.61 -15.96 -17.63
C PRO A 1017 -55.00 -15.00 -16.50
N HIS A 1018 -54.97 -15.52 -15.27
CA HIS A 1018 -55.40 -14.82 -14.08
C HIS A 1018 -54.63 -15.29 -12.84
N GLY A 1019 -54.42 -14.37 -11.90
CA GLY A 1019 -53.76 -14.68 -10.64
C GLY A 1019 -54.74 -15.09 -9.54
N HIS A 1020 -54.24 -15.79 -8.52
CA HIS A 1020 -55.02 -16.17 -7.34
C HIS A 1020 -54.28 -15.82 -6.04
N ILE A 1021 -54.98 -15.21 -5.09
CA ILE A 1021 -54.44 -14.86 -3.78
C ILE A 1021 -54.74 -15.97 -2.77
N THR A 1022 -53.75 -16.84 -2.55
CA THR A 1022 -53.81 -18.00 -1.65
C THR A 1022 -53.83 -17.62 -0.16
N SER A 1023 -53.22 -16.48 0.22
CA SER A 1023 -53.26 -15.97 1.59
C SER A 1023 -52.90 -14.48 1.68
N LEU A 1024 -53.53 -13.76 2.60
CA LEU A 1024 -53.20 -12.38 2.97
C LEU A 1024 -53.29 -12.23 4.50
N ALA A 1025 -52.20 -11.83 5.15
CA ALA A 1025 -52.15 -11.66 6.60
C ALA A 1025 -51.44 -10.37 7.01
N VAL A 1026 -51.97 -9.71 8.05
CA VAL A 1026 -51.30 -8.59 8.74
C VAL A 1026 -51.51 -8.76 10.25
N LYS A 1027 -50.42 -8.65 11.03
CA LYS A 1027 -50.42 -8.77 12.50
C LYS A 1027 -51.33 -7.70 13.12
N ARG A 1028 -52.05 -8.06 14.20
CA ARG A 1028 -53.09 -7.21 14.81
C ARG A 1028 -52.62 -5.79 15.14
N SER A 1029 -51.37 -5.63 15.58
CA SER A 1029 -50.73 -4.34 15.89
C SER A 1029 -50.52 -3.41 14.67
N HIS A 1030 -50.51 -3.96 13.44
CA HIS A 1030 -50.20 -3.23 12.21
C HIS A 1030 -51.41 -3.16 11.24
N ARG A 1031 -52.61 -3.55 11.71
CA ARG A 1031 -53.86 -3.41 10.94
C ARG A 1031 -54.29 -1.94 10.88
N ARG A 1032 -55.13 -1.61 9.88
CA ARG A 1032 -55.58 -0.23 9.54
C ARG A 1032 -54.49 0.72 9.00
N LEU A 1033 -53.25 0.27 8.85
CA LEU A 1033 -52.13 1.04 8.26
C LEU A 1033 -52.05 0.94 6.72
N GLY A 1034 -53.12 0.48 6.04
CA GLY A 1034 -53.16 0.29 4.58
C GLY A 1034 -52.34 -0.90 4.03
N LEU A 1035 -51.50 -1.55 4.84
CA LEU A 1035 -50.61 -2.65 4.44
C LEU A 1035 -51.29 -3.73 3.58
N ALA A 1036 -52.46 -4.22 4.00
CA ALA A 1036 -53.17 -5.29 3.30
C ALA A 1036 -53.58 -4.89 1.86
N GLN A 1037 -54.04 -3.65 1.66
CA GLN A 1037 -54.34 -3.12 0.33
C GLN A 1037 -53.05 -3.01 -0.51
N LYS A 1038 -51.99 -2.45 0.07
CA LYS A 1038 -50.74 -2.19 -0.65
C LYS A 1038 -49.97 -3.45 -1.04
N LEU A 1039 -50.06 -4.54 -0.25
CA LEU A 1039 -49.55 -5.86 -0.63
C LEU A 1039 -50.35 -6.45 -1.82
N MET A 1040 -51.67 -6.36 -1.77
CA MET A 1040 -52.57 -6.85 -2.83
C MET A 1040 -52.39 -6.12 -4.16
N ASP A 1041 -52.23 -4.80 -4.14
CA ASP A 1041 -52.01 -4.02 -5.36
C ASP A 1041 -50.65 -4.31 -6.01
N GLN A 1042 -49.60 -4.63 -5.24
CA GLN A 1042 -48.30 -5.03 -5.80
C GLN A 1042 -48.33 -6.46 -6.36
N ALA A 1043 -48.97 -7.43 -5.68
CA ALA A 1043 -49.20 -8.76 -6.24
C ALA A 1043 -50.00 -8.68 -7.55
N SER A 1044 -51.06 -7.84 -7.59
CA SER A 1044 -51.87 -7.61 -8.80
C SER A 1044 -51.04 -7.04 -9.96
N ARG A 1045 -50.14 -6.08 -9.70
CA ARG A 1045 -49.23 -5.55 -10.72
C ARG A 1045 -48.24 -6.60 -11.23
N ALA A 1046 -47.65 -7.39 -10.34
CA ALA A 1046 -46.76 -8.47 -10.73
C ALA A 1046 -47.45 -9.53 -11.61
N MET A 1047 -48.75 -9.78 -11.40
CA MET A 1047 -49.57 -10.64 -12.26
C MET A 1047 -49.77 -10.04 -13.67
N ILE A 1048 -50.04 -8.72 -13.76
CA ILE A 1048 -50.15 -8.02 -15.05
C ILE A 1048 -48.80 -8.01 -15.78
N GLU A 1049 -47.74 -7.55 -15.11
CA GLU A 1049 -46.44 -7.26 -15.72
C GLU A 1049 -45.68 -8.53 -16.16
N ASN A 1050 -45.75 -9.61 -15.39
CA ASN A 1050 -44.99 -10.85 -15.69
C ASN A 1050 -45.83 -11.92 -16.41
N PHE A 1051 -47.16 -11.89 -16.30
CA PHE A 1051 -48.04 -12.95 -16.81
C PHE A 1051 -49.24 -12.44 -17.64
N ASN A 1052 -49.34 -11.13 -17.89
CA ASN A 1052 -50.45 -10.51 -18.64
C ASN A 1052 -51.85 -10.86 -18.07
N ALA A 1053 -51.94 -11.01 -16.74
CA ALA A 1053 -53.16 -11.44 -16.07
C ALA A 1053 -54.30 -10.44 -16.24
N LYS A 1054 -55.46 -10.90 -16.72
CA LYS A 1054 -56.64 -10.02 -16.93
C LYS A 1054 -57.42 -9.75 -15.65
N TYR A 1055 -57.40 -10.68 -14.71
CA TYR A 1055 -58.04 -10.53 -13.41
C TYR A 1055 -57.24 -11.22 -12.30
N VAL A 1056 -57.63 -10.96 -11.05
CA VAL A 1056 -57.15 -11.69 -9.86
C VAL A 1056 -58.33 -12.22 -9.06
N SER A 1057 -58.24 -13.46 -8.58
CA SER A 1057 -59.27 -14.17 -7.81
C SER A 1057 -58.85 -14.41 -6.35
N LEU A 1058 -59.82 -14.58 -5.45
CA LEU A 1058 -59.64 -14.99 -4.06
C LEU A 1058 -60.93 -15.55 -3.44
N HIS A 1059 -60.81 -16.27 -2.33
CA HIS A 1059 -61.95 -16.84 -1.58
C HIS A 1059 -62.09 -16.21 -0.19
N VAL A 1060 -63.33 -15.95 0.24
CA VAL A 1060 -63.63 -15.33 1.54
C VAL A 1060 -64.81 -16.00 2.25
N ARG A 1061 -64.58 -16.43 3.50
CA ARG A 1061 -65.63 -16.84 4.46
C ARG A 1061 -66.78 -15.84 4.53
N LYS A 1062 -68.02 -16.31 4.38
CA LYS A 1062 -69.23 -15.45 4.50
C LYS A 1062 -69.33 -14.71 5.85
N SER A 1063 -68.82 -15.31 6.92
CA SER A 1063 -68.74 -14.77 8.27
C SER A 1063 -67.74 -13.60 8.40
N ASN A 1064 -66.72 -13.53 7.54
CA ASN A 1064 -65.61 -12.59 7.66
C ASN A 1064 -65.93 -11.21 7.06
N ARG A 1065 -66.90 -10.53 7.67
CA ARG A 1065 -67.36 -9.17 7.31
C ARG A 1065 -66.23 -8.15 7.20
N ALA A 1066 -65.15 -8.31 7.98
CA ALA A 1066 -63.99 -7.43 7.95
C ALA A 1066 -63.14 -7.61 6.68
N ALA A 1067 -62.93 -8.85 6.23
CA ALA A 1067 -62.27 -9.12 4.95
C ALA A 1067 -63.16 -8.72 3.76
N LEU A 1068 -64.46 -9.01 3.81
CA LEU A 1068 -65.40 -8.60 2.76
C LEU A 1068 -65.44 -7.08 2.56
N HIS A 1069 -65.40 -6.29 3.64
CA HIS A 1069 -65.28 -4.83 3.53
C HIS A 1069 -63.95 -4.40 2.87
N LEU A 1070 -62.82 -5.04 3.22
CA LEU A 1070 -61.53 -4.73 2.59
C LEU A 1070 -61.55 -5.06 1.09
N TYR A 1071 -62.01 -6.25 0.73
CA TYR A 1071 -61.96 -6.71 -0.66
C TYR A 1071 -62.95 -5.95 -1.55
N SER A 1072 -64.23 -5.80 -1.17
CA SER A 1072 -65.19 -5.07 -2.01
C SER A 1072 -65.07 -3.55 -1.91
N ASN A 1073 -64.98 -2.96 -0.71
CA ASN A 1073 -65.08 -1.50 -0.55
C ASN A 1073 -63.73 -0.77 -0.63
N THR A 1074 -62.60 -1.47 -0.75
CA THR A 1074 -61.26 -0.86 -0.76
C THR A 1074 -60.34 -1.42 -1.85
N LEU A 1075 -60.54 -2.66 -2.27
CA LEU A 1075 -59.78 -3.29 -3.36
C LEU A 1075 -60.63 -3.60 -4.62
N ASN A 1076 -61.91 -3.23 -4.63
CA ASN A 1076 -62.86 -3.38 -5.75
C ASN A 1076 -63.07 -4.82 -6.26
N PHE A 1077 -62.92 -5.83 -5.39
CA PHE A 1077 -63.29 -7.21 -5.70
C PHE A 1077 -64.82 -7.38 -5.68
N GLN A 1078 -65.35 -7.92 -6.77
CA GLN A 1078 -66.75 -8.29 -6.91
C GLN A 1078 -66.94 -9.77 -6.57
N ILE A 1079 -68.10 -10.14 -6.03
CA ILE A 1079 -68.45 -11.55 -5.80
C ILE A 1079 -68.83 -12.15 -7.15
N SER A 1080 -68.07 -13.16 -7.59
CA SER A 1080 -68.33 -13.93 -8.81
C SER A 1080 -69.41 -14.98 -8.53
N GLU A 1081 -69.21 -15.75 -7.46
CA GLU A 1081 -70.09 -16.86 -7.09
C GLU A 1081 -69.96 -17.25 -5.61
N VAL A 1082 -70.72 -18.27 -5.21
CA VAL A 1082 -70.82 -18.77 -3.84
C VAL A 1082 -70.50 -20.27 -3.86
N GLU A 1083 -69.36 -20.65 -3.28
CA GLU A 1083 -68.94 -22.05 -3.20
C GLU A 1083 -69.42 -22.66 -1.89
N PRO A 1084 -70.35 -23.63 -1.92
CA PRO A 1084 -70.94 -24.19 -0.71
C PRO A 1084 -69.94 -25.13 -0.01
N LYS A 1085 -69.81 -24.99 1.32
CA LYS A 1085 -68.92 -25.81 2.16
C LYS A 1085 -67.44 -25.84 1.75
N TYR A 1086 -66.93 -24.74 1.19
CA TYR A 1086 -65.52 -24.60 0.79
C TYR A 1086 -64.54 -24.80 1.96
N TYR A 1087 -64.89 -24.30 3.15
CA TYR A 1087 -64.02 -24.37 4.32
C TYR A 1087 -64.21 -25.68 5.10
N ALA A 1088 -63.15 -26.13 5.79
CA ALA A 1088 -63.09 -27.44 6.45
C ALA A 1088 -64.07 -27.64 7.62
N ASP A 1089 -64.71 -26.56 8.10
CA ASP A 1089 -65.80 -26.56 9.08
C ASP A 1089 -67.20 -26.57 8.43
N GLY A 1090 -67.27 -26.62 7.10
CA GLY A 1090 -68.49 -26.57 6.32
C GLY A 1090 -68.99 -25.16 6.02
N GLU A 1091 -68.23 -24.09 6.32
CA GLU A 1091 -68.60 -22.74 5.90
C GLU A 1091 -68.45 -22.55 4.38
N ASP A 1092 -69.39 -21.81 3.78
CA ASP A 1092 -69.32 -21.42 2.37
C ASP A 1092 -68.28 -20.30 2.15
N ALA A 1093 -67.72 -20.26 0.94
CA ALA A 1093 -66.92 -19.12 0.46
C ALA A 1093 -67.74 -18.23 -0.49
N TYR A 1094 -67.42 -16.93 -0.48
CA TYR A 1094 -67.56 -16.07 -1.65
C TYR A 1094 -66.29 -16.19 -2.48
N ALA A 1095 -66.42 -16.66 -3.72
CA ALA A 1095 -65.36 -16.58 -4.70
C ALA A 1095 -65.44 -15.19 -5.36
N MET A 1096 -64.38 -14.40 -5.23
CA MET A 1096 -64.35 -13.00 -5.60
C MET A 1096 -63.30 -12.75 -6.70
N LYS A 1097 -63.63 -11.87 -7.65
CA LYS A 1097 -62.75 -11.50 -8.77
C LYS A 1097 -62.60 -9.98 -8.86
N ARG A 1098 -61.42 -9.50 -9.22
CA ARG A 1098 -61.10 -8.10 -9.53
C ARG A 1098 -60.52 -8.03 -10.93
N ASP A 1099 -61.17 -7.27 -11.81
CA ASP A 1099 -60.65 -6.94 -13.14
C ASP A 1099 -59.38 -6.08 -13.00
N LEU A 1100 -58.37 -6.39 -13.82
CA LEU A 1100 -57.08 -5.70 -13.87
C LEU A 1100 -56.89 -4.92 -15.19
N THR A 1101 -57.83 -5.01 -16.13
CA THR A 1101 -57.74 -4.41 -17.48
C THR A 1101 -57.47 -2.91 -17.43
N GLN A 1102 -58.22 -2.14 -16.64
CA GLN A 1102 -57.98 -0.69 -16.48
C GLN A 1102 -56.58 -0.39 -15.93
N MET A 1103 -56.10 -1.18 -14.95
CA MET A 1103 -54.76 -1.02 -14.38
C MET A 1103 -53.66 -1.34 -15.41
N ALA A 1104 -53.90 -2.32 -16.28
CA ALA A 1104 -52.98 -2.65 -17.38
C ALA A 1104 -52.91 -1.54 -18.45
N ASP A 1105 -54.04 -0.91 -18.79
CA ASP A 1105 -54.06 0.19 -19.77
C ASP A 1105 -53.43 1.49 -19.24
N GLU A 1106 -53.61 1.81 -17.95
CA GLU A 1106 -52.90 2.91 -17.28
C GLU A 1106 -51.37 2.68 -17.23
N LEU A 1107 -50.93 1.42 -17.07
CA LEU A 1107 -49.52 1.04 -17.13
C LEU A 1107 -48.95 1.17 -18.56
N ARG A 1108 -49.66 0.68 -19.59
CA ARG A 1108 -49.25 0.78 -21.00
C ARG A 1108 -49.00 2.24 -21.41
N ARG A 1109 -49.94 3.14 -21.11
CA ARG A 1109 -49.86 4.56 -21.51
C ARG A 1109 -48.70 5.34 -20.89
N HIS A 1110 -48.07 4.82 -19.84
CA HIS A 1110 -46.88 5.41 -19.22
C HIS A 1110 -45.57 5.04 -19.93
N LEU A 1111 -45.55 3.94 -20.70
CA LEU A 1111 -44.35 3.44 -21.38
C LEU A 1111 -44.10 4.17 -22.71
N GLU A 1112 -45.14 4.39 -23.51
CA GLU A 1112 -45.08 5.05 -24.83
C GLU A 1112 -44.43 6.45 -24.80
N LEU A 1113 -44.59 7.18 -23.67
CA LEU A 1113 -44.01 8.51 -23.47
C LEU A 1113 -42.50 8.48 -23.24
N LYS A 1114 -41.93 7.36 -22.75
CA LYS A 1114 -40.47 7.23 -22.55
C LYS A 1114 -39.70 6.94 -23.84
N GLU A 1115 -40.30 6.22 -24.79
CA GLU A 1115 -39.58 5.75 -25.98
C GLU A 1115 -39.23 6.87 -26.98
N LYS A 1116 -40.12 7.85 -27.14
CA LYS A 1116 -39.93 8.96 -28.09
C LYS A 1116 -38.68 9.82 -27.82
N GLY A 1117 -38.23 9.91 -26.56
CA GLY A 1117 -36.98 10.60 -26.23
C GLY A 1117 -35.71 9.80 -26.58
N ARG A 1118 -35.79 8.47 -26.62
CA ARG A 1118 -34.63 7.58 -26.81
C ARG A 1118 -34.16 7.51 -28.26
N HIS A 1119 -35.09 7.59 -29.21
CA HIS A 1119 -34.83 7.32 -30.62
C HIS A 1119 -33.97 8.39 -31.31
N VAL A 1120 -34.03 9.64 -30.84
CA VAL A 1120 -33.31 10.81 -31.41
C VAL A 1120 -31.80 10.76 -31.14
N MET A 1121 -31.38 10.14 -30.03
CA MET A 1121 -29.99 10.17 -29.58
C MET A 1121 -29.13 9.08 -30.25
N LEU A 1122 -29.70 7.89 -30.48
CA LEU A 1122 -29.02 6.75 -31.10
C LEU A 1122 -28.65 6.99 -32.57
N SER A 1123 -29.51 7.67 -33.34
CA SER A 1123 -29.25 7.97 -34.77
C SER A 1123 -28.01 8.84 -35.02
N SER A 1124 -27.52 9.53 -33.99
CA SER A 1124 -26.29 10.34 -34.08
C SER A 1124 -25.00 9.54 -33.84
N ILE A 1125 -25.10 8.28 -33.40
CA ILE A 1125 -23.97 7.43 -33.00
C ILE A 1125 -23.60 6.45 -34.12
N GLU A 1126 -24.59 5.77 -34.72
CA GLU A 1126 -24.37 4.80 -35.80
C GLU A 1126 -23.70 5.45 -37.03
N ASN A 1127 -24.08 6.69 -37.36
CA ASN A 1127 -23.52 7.50 -38.45
C ASN A 1127 -22.04 7.90 -38.29
N LYS A 1128 -21.33 7.46 -37.25
CA LYS A 1128 -19.88 7.69 -37.06
C LYS A 1128 -19.00 6.44 -37.04
N VAL A 1129 -19.57 5.23 -37.06
CA VAL A 1129 -18.79 3.99 -36.93
C VAL A 1129 -18.53 3.32 -38.29
N GLU A 1130 -19.48 3.36 -39.23
CA GLU A 1130 -19.29 2.86 -40.61
C GLU A 1130 -18.68 3.94 -41.52
N GLY A 1131 -17.42 4.32 -41.26
CA GLY A 1131 -16.88 5.63 -41.67
C GLY A 1131 -15.69 5.69 -42.65
N LYS A 1132 -14.86 4.63 -42.79
CA LYS A 1132 -13.89 4.41 -43.90
C LYS A 1132 -12.93 3.23 -43.63
N ALA A 1133 -12.91 2.27 -44.54
CA ALA A 1133 -11.71 1.51 -44.89
C ALA A 1133 -11.48 1.69 -46.40
N ILE A 1134 -10.30 2.18 -46.81
CA ILE A 1134 -9.92 2.27 -48.23
C ILE A 1134 -8.49 1.73 -48.37
N LEU A 1135 -8.38 0.62 -49.09
CA LEU A 1135 -7.11 0.05 -49.54
C LEU A 1135 -6.65 0.75 -50.83
N LEU A 1136 -5.34 0.97 -50.99
CA LEU A 1136 -4.71 1.14 -52.30
C LEU A 1136 -3.38 0.35 -52.37
N PRO A 1137 -2.96 -0.11 -53.57
CA PRO A 1137 -1.92 -1.12 -53.74
C PRO A 1137 -0.49 -0.54 -53.87
N GLY A 1138 0.51 -1.43 -53.92
CA GLY A 1138 1.92 -1.07 -54.13
C GLY A 1138 2.56 -1.66 -55.40
N ALA A 1139 3.89 -1.78 -55.37
CA ALA A 1139 4.83 -2.19 -56.43
C ALA A 1139 5.19 -1.13 -57.48
N GLY A 1140 6.45 -1.17 -57.95
CA GLY A 1140 6.96 -0.38 -59.09
C GLY A 1140 8.28 0.34 -58.84
N GLU A 1141 9.35 -0.09 -59.53
CA GLU A 1141 10.60 0.68 -59.68
C GLU A 1141 10.48 1.65 -60.86
N ALA A 1142 11.11 2.83 -60.81
CA ALA A 1142 11.70 3.50 -61.98
C ALA A 1142 12.64 4.65 -61.58
N SER A 1143 13.60 4.95 -62.47
CA SER A 1143 14.64 5.97 -62.31
C SER A 1143 14.49 7.14 -63.30
N ARG A 1144 15.30 8.19 -63.06
CA ARG A 1144 15.60 9.36 -63.94
C ARG A 1144 14.58 10.52 -63.89
N GLU A 1145 14.92 11.82 -63.85
CA GLU A 1145 16.13 12.63 -64.15
C GLU A 1145 15.96 13.52 -65.40
N GLU A 1146 16.33 14.80 -65.23
CA GLU A 1146 16.58 15.87 -66.22
C GLU A 1146 15.46 16.64 -66.97
N LYS A 1147 15.74 17.96 -67.12
CA LYS A 1147 15.27 18.95 -68.12
C LYS A 1147 13.79 19.41 -68.05
N GLY A 1148 13.44 20.70 -67.92
CA GLY A 1148 14.22 21.91 -67.58
C GLY A 1148 14.11 23.07 -68.58
N LEU A 1149 14.33 24.31 -68.11
CA LEU A 1149 14.41 25.59 -68.86
C LEU A 1149 13.06 26.05 -69.48
N THR A 1150 12.69 27.33 -69.64
CA THR A 1150 13.27 28.65 -69.25
C THR A 1150 12.19 29.75 -69.41
N ALA A 1151 12.57 30.99 -69.06
CA ALA A 1151 12.05 32.27 -69.57
C ALA A 1151 11.04 33.03 -68.68
N GLU A 1152 11.28 34.33 -68.61
CA GLU A 1152 10.52 35.36 -67.89
C GLU A 1152 9.46 35.97 -68.82
N GLU A 1153 8.42 36.59 -68.27
CA GLU A 1153 7.79 37.74 -68.93
C GLU A 1153 7.01 38.63 -67.94
N THR A 1154 7.47 39.89 -67.76
CA THR A 1154 6.73 41.07 -67.24
C THR A 1154 6.10 41.04 -65.83
N GLY A 1155 6.00 42.14 -65.05
CA GLY A 1155 6.45 43.53 -65.28
C GLY A 1155 5.28 44.53 -65.22
N GLY A 1156 5.22 45.38 -64.19
CA GLY A 1156 4.11 46.31 -63.91
C GLY A 1156 3.38 45.97 -62.60
N ASP A 1157 3.65 46.53 -61.41
CA ASP A 1157 4.28 47.79 -60.97
C ASP A 1157 3.38 49.06 -60.99
N SER A 1158 3.59 49.94 -59.99
CA SER A 1158 2.82 51.17 -59.67
C SER A 1158 1.37 50.96 -59.19
N LYS A 1159 0.76 51.75 -58.29
CA LYS A 1159 1.09 53.01 -57.57
C LYS A 1159 0.05 53.24 -56.43
N ASP A 1160 0.04 54.25 -55.55
CA ASP A 1160 0.76 55.54 -55.39
C ASP A 1160 0.62 56.09 -53.93
N LEU A 1161 1.27 57.23 -53.60
CA LEU A 1161 1.00 58.18 -52.48
C LEU A 1161 1.16 57.66 -51.02
N SER A 1162 1.72 58.32 -49.99
CA SER A 1162 2.38 59.62 -49.67
C SER A 1162 1.73 60.23 -48.41
N GLU A 1163 2.55 60.57 -47.39
CA GLU A 1163 2.68 61.91 -46.74
C GLU A 1163 1.44 62.64 -46.13
N VAL A 1164 1.51 63.46 -45.06
CA VAL A 1164 2.60 63.86 -44.11
C VAL A 1164 2.01 64.52 -42.82
N SER A 1165 2.68 64.31 -41.67
CA SER A 1165 2.76 65.11 -40.41
C SER A 1165 1.55 65.72 -39.64
N GLU A 1166 1.79 65.93 -38.32
CA GLU A 1166 1.14 66.92 -37.41
C GLU A 1166 -0.34 66.65 -36.98
N THR A 1167 -0.83 66.99 -35.76
CA THR A 1167 -0.29 67.75 -34.60
C THR A 1167 -1.06 67.42 -33.29
N THR A 1168 -0.50 67.71 -32.10
CA THR A 1168 -1.18 68.09 -30.81
C THR A 1168 -2.18 67.11 -30.12
N GLU A 1169 -2.39 67.08 -28.79
CA GLU A 1169 -1.65 67.65 -27.62
C GLU A 1169 -1.92 66.88 -26.31
N SER A 1170 -1.34 67.36 -25.20
CA SER A 1170 -1.35 66.76 -23.85
C SER A 1170 -2.68 66.94 -23.06
N THR A 1171 -2.77 66.42 -21.83
CA THR A 1171 -2.40 67.18 -20.61
C THR A 1171 -2.12 66.17 -19.47
N ASP A 1172 -0.97 66.15 -18.79
CA ASP A 1172 -0.30 67.14 -17.91
C ASP A 1172 -0.59 66.83 -16.41
N VAL A 1173 0.35 66.90 -15.44
CA VAL A 1173 1.76 67.36 -15.47
C VAL A 1173 2.59 66.85 -14.26
N LYS A 1174 3.92 67.10 -14.30
CA LYS A 1174 4.95 67.14 -13.21
C LYS A 1174 5.73 65.88 -12.81
N ASP A 1175 7.01 65.87 -13.24
CA ASP A 1175 8.26 66.06 -12.44
C ASP A 1175 8.37 65.39 -11.03
N SER A 1176 9.54 64.92 -10.58
CA SER A 1176 10.90 65.36 -10.95
C SER A 1176 12.06 64.37 -10.72
N SER A 1177 13.19 64.67 -11.38
CA SER A 1177 14.58 64.63 -10.86
C SER A 1177 15.27 63.31 -10.41
N GLU A 1178 16.35 63.02 -11.15
CA GLU A 1178 17.71 62.70 -10.65
C GLU A 1178 18.02 61.30 -10.09
N ALA A 1179 19.33 61.03 -10.00
CA ALA A 1179 19.94 59.75 -9.71
C ALA A 1179 20.69 59.76 -8.36
N SER A 1180 20.95 58.58 -7.80
CA SER A 1180 22.07 58.38 -6.88
C SER A 1180 22.47 56.90 -6.80
N ASP A 1181 23.75 56.65 -6.50
CA ASP A 1181 24.36 55.34 -6.34
C ASP A 1181 24.07 54.70 -4.96
N LEU A 1182 24.70 53.53 -4.73
CA LEU A 1182 25.07 52.96 -3.43
C LEU A 1182 23.99 52.21 -2.61
N ALA A 1183 23.93 50.90 -2.88
CA ALA A 1183 24.25 49.83 -1.93
C ALA A 1183 23.69 49.86 -0.49
N SER A 1184 22.80 48.89 -0.22
CA SER A 1184 22.79 48.08 1.02
C SER A 1184 22.22 46.69 0.74
#